data_AF-A0A7C5TLY7-F1
#
_entry.id   AF-A0A7C5TLY7-F1
#
_cell.length_a   1.000
_cell.length_b   1.000
_cell.length_c   1.000
_cell.angle_alpha   90.00
_cell.angle_beta   90.00
_cell.angle_gamma   90.00
#
_symmetry.space_group_name_H-M   'P 1'
#
loop_
_entity.id
_entity.type
_entity.pdbx_description
1 polymer ?
#
loop_
_entity_poly.entity_id
_entity_poly.type
_entity_poly.pdbx_seq_one_letter_code
_entity_poly.pdbx_strand_id
1 'polypeptide(L)'
;MSANDNSLELAFYGLLNKTRFGPLPKKVVKVSSESDFKEEGVPRFENFRGAPGEVVYDLRDFKGIVSWDDTTVTVRAGTTWEEVVSQFPDVASYSVAEFSVGGSLYFGDPIFGLNEFRSLKSALAEVTYFKNGSAKTGQYEDGSIPLLIRIKRERTKLIWKELITKNFKDIISLNDAILTARVAPFRSLEVWKTGDTFRVIAVYTPFRESLVGAVLSTLTGWTETRPTGPESLKGLGWPLYWYFGITQLNEFPSLERILADPDVAAVLRLERTRMWVSLFSFKPLSLPPSLALTPYSDAPETEAFTTGCVLCGKCVSVCPHAELKRSFAYSPMGFFALHSASGLDVSDVATCEFCGICENVCPVKLPILSYYSTKAKFRELQGPIQEEGMIKDVVLVVTADTKDLLKDEIEGALLYLGLKGENASLYVIPSSLASLVKSGSLPPDVKTKLDAAKKIYTLTPELAKVLRNSFDESSIALVHQLILGELIENKPSLKIHYPCYLRNDKGACSYAFYDLATGSKTEAKLDYEVTLCSLASVKTGVPSAVTLYTKERLLKDALVKLKSEVENLYTELLTETYVEDLDWYAGISEEAREWVKVGAMLQAIKDKSDDELKKVKEYFELVERQGETTKILQKAIDIKLKRTK
;
A
#
# COMPACT_ATOMS: atom_id res chain seq x y z
N MET A 1 -21.73 -13.97 -8.40
CA MET A 1 -21.37 -13.82 -6.97
C MET A 1 -22.44 -14.55 -6.19
N SER A 2 -22.05 -15.45 -5.30
CA SER A 2 -23.01 -16.30 -4.58
C SER A 2 -23.76 -15.45 -3.53
N ALA A 3 -24.98 -15.85 -3.16
CA ALA A 3 -25.80 -15.12 -2.18
C ALA A 3 -25.14 -14.95 -0.79
N ASN A 4 -24.08 -15.70 -0.48
CA ASN A 4 -23.34 -15.62 0.78
C ASN A 4 -22.26 -14.52 0.80
N ASP A 5 -21.70 -14.13 -0.36
CA ASP A 5 -20.61 -13.14 -0.45
C ASP A 5 -21.05 -11.73 -0.02
N ASN A 6 -22.36 -11.43 -0.08
CA ASN A 6 -22.92 -10.14 0.33
C ASN A 6 -23.04 -10.00 1.86
N SER A 7 -23.01 -11.10 2.63
CA SER A 7 -23.30 -11.04 4.07
C SER A 7 -22.23 -10.29 4.86
N LEU A 8 -20.94 -10.53 4.59
CA LEU A 8 -19.82 -9.87 5.27
C LEU A 8 -19.69 -8.40 4.87
N GLU A 9 -19.90 -8.08 3.59
CA GLU A 9 -19.90 -6.70 3.12
C GLU A 9 -21.01 -5.91 3.82
N LEU A 10 -22.25 -6.40 3.82
CA LEU A 10 -23.37 -5.76 4.51
C LEU A 10 -23.12 -5.67 6.02
N ALA A 11 -22.55 -6.72 6.63
CA ALA A 11 -22.15 -6.72 8.04
C ALA A 11 -21.21 -5.58 8.40
N PHE A 12 -20.22 -5.29 7.55
CA PHE A 12 -19.32 -4.18 7.82
C PHE A 12 -20.05 -2.83 7.88
N TYR A 13 -21.02 -2.59 7.01
CA TYR A 13 -21.80 -1.34 7.04
C TYR A 13 -22.76 -1.27 8.23
N GLY A 14 -23.08 -2.39 8.87
CA GLY A 14 -23.74 -2.43 10.17
C GLY A 14 -22.87 -1.89 11.31
N LEU A 15 -21.54 -1.90 11.19
CA LEU A 15 -20.62 -1.35 12.20
C LEU A 15 -20.64 0.18 12.15
N LEU A 16 -21.41 0.82 13.04
CA LEU A 16 -21.61 2.27 13.05
C LEU A 16 -20.42 3.05 13.60
N ASN A 17 -19.72 2.46 14.59
CA ASN A 17 -18.41 2.89 15.10
C ASN A 17 -17.72 1.67 15.74
N LYS A 18 -16.60 1.86 16.44
CA LYS A 18 -15.79 0.73 16.95
C LYS A 18 -16.49 -0.06 18.06
N THR A 19 -17.47 0.53 18.74
CA THR A 19 -18.17 -0.09 19.86
C THR A 19 -19.69 -0.18 19.66
N ARG A 20 -20.19 0.10 18.45
CA ARG A 20 -21.62 0.08 18.16
C ARG A 20 -21.90 -0.62 16.84
N PHE A 21 -22.68 -1.69 16.92
CA PHE A 21 -23.21 -2.40 15.78
C PHE A 21 -24.71 -2.08 15.64
N GLY A 22 -25.10 -1.55 14.48
CA GLY A 22 -26.47 -1.25 14.11
C GLY A 22 -27.13 -2.41 13.34
N PRO A 23 -28.38 -2.21 12.86
CA PRO A 23 -29.02 -3.17 11.97
C PRO A 23 -28.23 -3.31 10.66
N LEU A 24 -28.22 -4.52 10.10
CA LEU A 24 -27.61 -4.79 8.80
C LEU A 24 -28.38 -4.06 7.69
N PRO A 25 -27.70 -3.35 6.79
CA PRO A 25 -28.36 -2.81 5.61
C PRO A 25 -28.84 -3.94 4.70
N LYS A 26 -29.93 -3.70 3.97
CA LYS A 26 -30.41 -4.57 2.90
C LYS A 26 -29.61 -4.35 1.61
N LYS A 27 -29.07 -3.15 1.42
CA LYS A 27 -28.40 -2.73 0.20
C LYS A 27 -27.27 -1.74 0.49
N VAL A 28 -26.15 -1.91 -0.20
CA VAL A 28 -25.06 -0.93 -0.25
C VAL A 28 -24.85 -0.50 -1.69
N VAL A 29 -24.77 0.81 -1.92
CA VAL A 29 -24.49 1.42 -3.22
C VAL A 29 -23.12 2.09 -3.15
N LYS A 30 -22.15 1.58 -3.91
CA LYS A 30 -20.84 2.23 -4.08
C LYS A 30 -21.02 3.44 -5.00
N VAL A 31 -20.81 4.64 -4.48
CA VAL A 31 -21.08 5.89 -5.21
C VAL A 31 -19.86 6.30 -6.00
N SER A 32 -20.06 6.49 -7.30
CA SER A 32 -19.08 7.03 -8.24
C SER A 32 -19.56 8.35 -8.88
N SER A 33 -20.87 8.57 -8.89
CA SER A 33 -21.52 9.72 -9.50
C SER A 33 -22.82 10.10 -8.77
N GLU A 34 -23.30 11.32 -9.01
CA GLU A 34 -24.60 11.79 -8.48
C GLU A 34 -25.79 10.97 -9.01
N SER A 35 -25.65 10.30 -10.16
CA SER A 35 -26.70 9.45 -10.74
C SER A 35 -26.91 8.11 -10.03
N ASP A 36 -26.00 7.75 -9.11
CA ASP A 36 -26.11 6.52 -8.33
C ASP A 36 -27.21 6.60 -7.25
N PHE A 37 -27.64 7.82 -6.90
CA PHE A 37 -28.71 8.08 -5.92
C PHE A 37 -30.10 7.92 -6.53
N LYS A 38 -30.83 6.90 -6.10
CA LYS A 38 -32.12 6.50 -6.70
C LYS A 38 -33.26 6.38 -5.70
N GLU A 39 -32.92 6.19 -4.43
CA GLU A 39 -33.87 5.95 -3.33
C GLU A 39 -33.33 6.55 -2.04
N GLU A 40 -34.20 6.69 -1.03
CA GLU A 40 -33.79 7.14 0.30
C GLU A 40 -32.78 6.18 0.93
N GLY A 41 -31.82 6.73 1.66
CA GLY A 41 -30.77 5.95 2.31
C GLY A 41 -29.92 6.80 3.23
N VAL A 42 -28.83 6.22 3.73
CA VAL A 42 -27.90 6.88 4.64
C VAL A 42 -26.47 6.83 4.10
N PRO A 43 -25.62 7.82 4.41
CA PRO A 43 -24.26 7.85 3.89
C PRO A 43 -23.26 7.08 4.75
N ARG A 44 -22.19 6.60 4.11
CA ARG A 44 -20.95 6.14 4.74
C ARG A 44 -19.77 6.89 4.12
N PHE A 45 -19.17 7.81 4.86
CA PHE A 45 -18.03 8.59 4.35
C PHE A 45 -16.68 8.02 4.77
N GLU A 46 -16.61 7.31 5.88
CA GLU A 46 -15.38 6.72 6.40
C GLU A 46 -15.59 5.29 6.89
N ASN A 47 -14.50 4.56 7.11
CA ASN A 47 -14.54 3.21 7.66
C ASN A 47 -14.92 3.16 9.14
N PHE A 48 -14.62 4.21 9.91
CA PHE A 48 -14.73 4.22 11.37
C PHE A 48 -16.03 4.82 11.90
N ARG A 49 -16.85 5.46 11.06
CA ARG A 49 -18.14 6.04 11.46
C ARG A 49 -19.18 5.93 10.35
N GLY A 50 -20.43 5.63 10.72
CA GLY A 50 -21.54 5.49 9.80
C GLY A 50 -22.89 5.71 10.46
N ALA A 51 -23.94 5.77 9.64
CA ALA A 51 -25.32 5.91 10.07
C ALA A 51 -26.12 4.61 9.80
N PRO A 52 -27.09 4.25 10.67
CA PRO A 52 -27.93 3.07 10.47
C PRO A 52 -29.01 3.34 9.39
N GLY A 53 -29.21 2.40 8.48
CA GLY A 53 -30.25 2.48 7.45
C GLY A 53 -30.35 1.22 6.59
N GLU A 54 -31.48 1.02 5.90
CA GLU A 54 -31.67 -0.14 5.03
C GLU A 54 -30.86 -0.05 3.72
N VAL A 55 -30.69 1.17 3.20
CA VAL A 55 -29.86 1.47 2.03
C VAL A 55 -28.71 2.37 2.47
N VAL A 56 -27.48 1.92 2.22
CA VAL A 56 -26.26 2.67 2.56
C VAL A 56 -25.56 3.11 1.28
N TYR A 57 -25.30 4.40 1.15
CA TYR A 57 -24.49 4.98 0.08
C TYR A 57 -23.04 5.10 0.56
N ASP A 58 -22.16 4.28 0.00
CA ASP A 58 -20.73 4.30 0.28
C ASP A 58 -20.04 5.41 -0.53
N LEU A 59 -19.61 6.45 0.17
CA LEU A 59 -19.05 7.69 -0.36
C LEU A 59 -17.54 7.81 -0.15
N ARG A 60 -16.89 6.78 0.40
CA ARG A 60 -15.43 6.79 0.68
C ARG A 60 -14.60 7.09 -0.57
N ASP A 61 -15.02 6.57 -1.72
CA ASP A 61 -14.36 6.78 -3.01
C ASP A 61 -14.92 7.99 -3.79
N PHE A 62 -16.02 8.59 -3.33
CA PHE A 62 -16.61 9.80 -3.91
C PHE A 62 -15.88 11.06 -3.40
N LYS A 63 -14.61 11.20 -3.80
CA LYS A 63 -13.69 12.25 -3.32
C LYS A 63 -13.05 13.05 -4.45
N GLY A 64 -12.43 14.17 -4.09
CA GLY A 64 -11.68 15.06 -4.97
C GLY A 64 -12.22 16.49 -5.03
N ILE A 65 -11.33 17.41 -5.39
CA ILE A 65 -11.66 18.83 -5.65
C ILE A 65 -12.29 18.93 -7.04
N VAL A 66 -13.45 19.60 -7.12
CA VAL A 66 -14.25 19.73 -8.35
C VAL A 66 -13.97 21.05 -9.05
N SER A 67 -13.95 22.14 -8.30
CA SER A 67 -13.72 23.49 -8.79
C SER A 67 -13.29 24.40 -7.65
N TRP A 68 -12.63 25.52 -7.98
CA TRP A 68 -12.29 26.54 -7.01
C TRP A 68 -12.25 27.91 -7.69
N ASP A 69 -12.46 28.95 -6.89
CA ASP A 69 -12.29 30.33 -7.25
C ASP A 69 -11.61 31.09 -6.10
N ASP A 70 -11.54 32.40 -6.24
CA ASP A 70 -10.92 33.32 -5.29
C ASP A 70 -11.57 33.38 -3.90
N THR A 71 -12.80 32.88 -3.79
CA THR A 71 -13.68 32.99 -2.62
C THR A 71 -14.16 31.65 -2.09
N THR A 72 -14.10 30.58 -2.89
CA THR A 72 -14.63 29.27 -2.54
C THR A 72 -13.85 28.11 -3.17
N VAL A 73 -13.97 26.93 -2.57
CA VAL A 73 -13.54 25.65 -3.13
C VAL A 73 -14.69 24.65 -3.03
N THR A 74 -14.98 23.94 -4.12
CA THR A 74 -16.02 22.90 -4.19
C THR A 74 -15.36 21.54 -4.19
N VAL A 75 -15.78 20.68 -3.26
CA VAL A 75 -15.24 19.33 -3.10
C VAL A 75 -16.35 18.30 -3.08
N ARG A 76 -16.03 17.07 -3.48
CA ARG A 76 -16.93 15.92 -3.26
C ARG A 76 -16.96 15.55 -1.79
N ALA A 77 -18.09 15.02 -1.32
CA ALA A 77 -18.35 14.77 0.09
C ALA A 77 -17.36 13.82 0.77
N GLY A 78 -16.79 12.85 0.06
CA GLY A 78 -15.78 11.92 0.60
C GLY A 78 -14.36 12.50 0.72
N THR A 79 -14.11 13.73 0.25
CA THR A 79 -12.79 14.40 0.35
C THR A 79 -12.46 14.71 1.80
N THR A 80 -11.23 14.43 2.25
CA THR A 80 -10.82 14.68 3.65
C THR A 80 -10.41 16.12 3.91
N TRP A 81 -10.49 16.59 5.16
CA TRP A 81 -9.99 17.91 5.52
C TRP A 81 -8.48 18.06 5.31
N GLU A 82 -7.69 16.99 5.48
CA GLU A 82 -6.26 16.97 5.13
C GLU A 82 -6.04 17.26 3.64
N GLU A 83 -6.79 16.61 2.75
CA GLU A 83 -6.73 16.84 1.30
C GLU A 83 -7.10 18.29 0.94
N VAL A 84 -8.11 18.87 1.61
CA VAL A 84 -8.54 20.25 1.36
C VAL A 84 -7.54 21.27 1.89
N VAL A 85 -7.15 21.19 3.17
CA VAL A 85 -6.30 22.21 3.82
C VAL A 85 -4.87 22.17 3.30
N SER A 86 -4.37 21.00 2.86
CA SER A 86 -3.05 20.90 2.23
C SER A 86 -2.95 21.70 0.92
N GLN A 87 -4.04 21.79 0.15
CA GLN A 87 -4.09 22.56 -1.10
C GLN A 87 -4.59 24.00 -0.90
N PHE A 88 -5.54 24.19 0.03
CA PHE A 88 -6.18 25.47 0.33
C PHE A 88 -6.06 25.78 1.83
N PRO A 89 -4.88 26.22 2.30
CA PRO A 89 -4.63 26.51 3.72
C PRO A 89 -5.40 27.74 4.26
N ASP A 90 -6.13 28.42 3.38
CA ASP A 90 -6.93 29.62 3.62
C ASP A 90 -8.44 29.32 3.71
N VAL A 91 -8.88 28.06 3.75
CA VAL A 91 -10.30 27.75 3.99
C VAL A 91 -10.79 28.32 5.33
N ALA A 92 -12.01 28.83 5.35
CA ALA A 92 -12.57 29.57 6.48
C ALA A 92 -12.81 28.70 7.72
N SER A 93 -13.07 27.40 7.53
CA SER A 93 -13.37 26.42 8.55
C SER A 93 -12.87 25.04 8.13
N TYR A 94 -12.46 24.22 9.10
CA TYR A 94 -12.11 22.81 8.91
C TYR A 94 -12.36 22.03 10.20
N SER A 95 -12.36 20.69 10.11
CA SER A 95 -12.46 19.78 11.25
C SER A 95 -11.21 18.88 11.33
N VAL A 96 -11.33 17.70 11.93
CA VAL A 96 -10.27 16.69 12.04
C VAL A 96 -9.78 16.28 10.65
N ALA A 97 -8.46 16.21 10.47
CA ALA A 97 -7.75 16.02 9.22
C ALA A 97 -8.23 14.77 8.46
N GLU A 98 -8.35 13.63 9.16
CA GLU A 98 -8.73 12.35 8.58
C GLU A 98 -10.24 12.21 8.32
N PHE A 99 -11.05 13.19 8.73
CA PHE A 99 -12.50 13.18 8.50
C PHE A 99 -12.82 13.75 7.13
N SER A 100 -13.82 13.18 6.48
CA SER A 100 -14.37 13.73 5.24
C SER A 100 -15.16 15.01 5.52
N VAL A 101 -15.14 15.95 4.56
CA VAL A 101 -15.93 17.19 4.65
C VAL A 101 -17.43 16.87 4.75
N GLY A 102 -17.90 15.88 3.98
CA GLY A 102 -19.29 15.42 4.00
C GLY A 102 -19.68 14.74 5.30
N GLY A 103 -18.80 13.89 5.82
CA GLY A 103 -18.98 13.28 7.14
C GLY A 103 -19.05 14.33 8.24
N SER A 104 -18.15 15.31 8.23
CA SER A 104 -18.20 16.40 9.23
C SER A 104 -19.47 17.23 9.17
N LEU A 105 -19.99 17.47 7.97
CA LEU A 105 -21.26 18.16 7.79
C LEU A 105 -22.45 17.32 8.28
N TYR A 106 -22.49 16.04 7.90
CA TYR A 106 -23.57 15.12 8.22
C TYR A 106 -23.65 14.81 9.73
N PHE A 107 -22.50 14.55 10.34
CA PHE A 107 -22.39 14.21 11.75
C PHE A 107 -22.35 15.42 12.69
N GLY A 108 -22.20 16.63 12.14
CA GLY A 108 -22.17 17.86 12.92
C GLY A 108 -20.90 18.02 13.74
N ASP A 109 -19.76 17.65 13.15
CA ASP A 109 -18.46 17.74 13.83
C ASP A 109 -18.13 19.19 14.21
N PRO A 110 -17.40 19.39 15.33
CA PRO A 110 -16.87 20.69 15.67
C PRO A 110 -15.87 21.18 14.62
N ILE A 111 -15.82 22.50 14.41
CA ILE A 111 -14.96 23.13 13.41
C ILE A 111 -14.10 24.23 14.00
N PHE A 112 -12.95 24.48 13.37
CA PHE A 112 -12.26 25.75 13.47
C PHE A 112 -13.21 26.90 13.05
N GLY A 113 -13.25 27.97 13.85
CA GLY A 113 -14.11 29.12 13.59
C GLY A 113 -15.51 29.05 14.24
N LEU A 114 -15.70 28.13 15.18
CA LEU A 114 -16.99 27.86 15.81
C LEU A 114 -17.65 29.08 16.46
N ASN A 115 -16.89 30.01 17.05
CA ASN A 115 -17.46 31.21 17.69
C ASN A 115 -18.00 32.22 16.68
N GLU A 116 -17.53 32.17 15.43
CA GLU A 116 -18.01 33.03 14.35
C GLU A 116 -19.15 32.37 13.57
N PHE A 117 -18.96 31.09 13.20
CA PHE A 117 -19.91 30.40 12.34
C PHE A 117 -20.98 29.61 13.10
N ARG A 118 -20.77 29.25 14.36
CA ARG A 118 -21.62 28.37 15.20
C ARG A 118 -21.72 26.91 14.78
N SER A 119 -21.59 26.61 13.49
CA SER A 119 -21.61 25.25 12.96
C SER A 119 -20.93 25.19 11.59
N LEU A 120 -20.62 23.99 11.10
CA LEU A 120 -20.13 23.82 9.74
C LEU A 120 -21.15 24.26 8.69
N LYS A 121 -22.44 23.97 8.88
CA LYS A 121 -23.52 24.31 7.93
C LYS A 121 -23.51 25.79 7.53
N SER A 122 -23.35 26.67 8.52
CA SER A 122 -23.32 28.13 8.36
C SER A 122 -21.95 28.66 7.91
N ALA A 123 -20.87 27.91 8.13
CA ALA A 123 -19.54 28.27 7.62
C ALA A 123 -19.44 28.06 6.08
N LEU A 124 -20.22 27.13 5.53
CA LEU A 124 -20.21 26.82 4.10
C LEU A 124 -20.90 27.90 3.26
N ALA A 125 -20.57 27.94 1.96
CA ALA A 125 -21.24 28.81 1.00
C ALA A 125 -22.54 28.16 0.50
N GLU A 126 -22.46 26.90 0.10
CA GLU A 126 -23.55 26.16 -0.50
C GLU A 126 -23.26 24.65 -0.42
N VAL A 127 -24.30 23.83 -0.40
CA VAL A 127 -24.19 22.37 -0.41
C VAL A 127 -25.20 21.80 -1.40
N THR A 128 -24.73 20.90 -2.26
CA THR A 128 -25.59 19.98 -3.02
C THR A 128 -25.79 18.72 -2.21
N TYR A 129 -27.04 18.36 -1.92
CA TYR A 129 -27.41 17.21 -1.11
C TYR A 129 -28.58 16.43 -1.72
N PHE A 130 -28.65 15.13 -1.46
CA PHE A 130 -29.75 14.26 -1.85
C PHE A 130 -30.75 14.09 -0.70
N LYS A 131 -32.03 14.32 -0.96
CA LYS A 131 -33.14 14.12 -0.03
C LYS A 131 -34.48 14.00 -0.76
N ASN A 132 -35.33 13.08 -0.30
CA ASN A 132 -36.64 12.80 -0.88
C ASN A 132 -36.57 12.50 -2.39
N GLY A 133 -35.63 11.63 -2.79
CA GLY A 133 -35.49 11.17 -4.18
C GLY A 133 -34.91 12.19 -5.17
N SER A 134 -34.39 13.34 -4.71
CA SER A 134 -33.86 14.38 -5.59
C SER A 134 -32.61 15.06 -5.00
N ALA A 135 -31.71 15.51 -5.88
CA ALA A 135 -30.61 16.39 -5.51
C ALA A 135 -31.09 17.84 -5.46
N LYS A 136 -30.71 18.55 -4.40
CA LYS A 136 -30.98 19.98 -4.19
C LYS A 136 -29.70 20.70 -3.86
N THR A 137 -29.65 21.99 -4.18
CA THR A 137 -28.50 22.86 -3.90
C THR A 137 -28.96 24.06 -3.09
N GLY A 138 -28.26 24.36 -2.01
CA GLY A 138 -28.55 25.51 -1.14
C GLY A 138 -27.98 25.37 0.26
N GLN A 139 -28.72 25.84 1.25
CA GLN A 139 -28.41 25.61 2.67
C GLN A 139 -28.63 24.13 3.01
N TYR A 140 -27.68 23.51 3.72
CA TYR A 140 -27.75 22.10 4.04
C TYR A 140 -28.91 21.78 5.00
N GLU A 141 -29.75 20.82 4.59
CA GLU A 141 -30.82 20.29 5.42
C GLU A 141 -30.38 19.05 6.20
N ASP A 142 -30.70 19.02 7.49
CA ASP A 142 -30.44 17.86 8.34
C ASP A 142 -31.09 16.57 7.82
N GLY A 143 -30.37 15.46 8.02
CA GLY A 143 -30.74 14.12 7.55
C GLY A 143 -30.52 13.88 6.05
N SER A 144 -30.10 14.88 5.28
CA SER A 144 -29.80 14.70 3.85
C SER A 144 -28.44 14.04 3.63
N ILE A 145 -28.19 13.51 2.43
CA ILE A 145 -26.86 13.02 2.05
C ILE A 145 -26.09 14.13 1.31
N PRO A 146 -25.06 14.75 1.91
CA PRO A 146 -24.23 15.73 1.21
C PRO A 146 -23.44 15.08 0.07
N LEU A 147 -23.39 15.77 -1.08
CA LEU A 147 -22.73 15.32 -2.31
C LEU A 147 -21.57 16.24 -2.70
N LEU A 148 -21.87 17.52 -2.93
CA LEU A 148 -20.89 18.55 -3.28
C LEU A 148 -20.96 19.66 -2.24
N ILE A 149 -19.79 20.10 -1.77
CA ILE A 149 -19.69 21.01 -0.64
C ILE A 149 -18.82 22.19 -1.06
N ARG A 150 -19.42 23.38 -1.08
CA ARG A 150 -18.75 24.62 -1.43
C ARG A 150 -18.30 25.34 -0.16
N ILE A 151 -17.01 25.28 0.11
CA ILE A 151 -16.35 25.81 1.31
C ILE A 151 -15.86 27.23 1.02
N LYS A 152 -16.09 28.16 1.94
CA LYS A 152 -15.57 29.53 1.83
C LYS A 152 -14.07 29.57 2.06
N ARG A 153 -13.37 30.42 1.30
CA ARG A 153 -11.97 30.79 1.50
C ARG A 153 -11.91 32.13 2.22
N GLU A 154 -10.90 32.31 3.06
CA GLU A 154 -10.74 33.44 3.96
C GLU A 154 -9.47 34.21 3.62
N ARG A 155 -9.64 35.49 3.27
CA ARG A 155 -8.52 36.42 3.01
C ARG A 155 -8.25 37.34 4.19
N THR A 156 -9.14 37.36 5.18
CA THR A 156 -8.96 38.18 6.38
C THR A 156 -7.76 37.68 7.15
N LYS A 157 -6.84 38.61 7.48
CA LYS A 157 -5.70 38.29 8.35
C LYS A 157 -6.20 37.81 9.70
N LEU A 158 -5.72 36.65 10.14
CA LEU A 158 -5.98 36.09 11.47
C LEU A 158 -4.73 36.22 12.34
N ILE A 159 -4.94 36.56 13.61
CA ILE A 159 -3.92 36.51 14.66
C ILE A 159 -4.09 35.19 15.40
N TRP A 160 -2.98 34.50 15.62
CA TRP A 160 -2.91 33.21 16.29
C TRP A 160 -2.08 33.35 17.55
N LYS A 161 -2.69 33.17 18.72
CA LYS A 161 -1.99 33.15 20.00
C LYS A 161 -2.03 31.76 20.59
N GLU A 162 -0.87 31.28 21.03
CA GLU A 162 -0.70 29.99 21.68
C GLU A 162 -0.13 30.16 23.08
N LEU A 163 -0.71 29.42 24.03
CA LEU A 163 -0.18 29.23 25.38
C LEU A 163 0.04 27.74 25.62
N ILE A 164 1.19 27.37 26.19
CA ILE A 164 1.50 26.00 26.59
C ILE A 164 1.59 25.95 28.11
N THR A 165 0.79 25.10 28.76
CA THR A 165 0.79 24.93 30.22
C THR A 165 0.58 23.46 30.60
N LYS A 166 1.01 23.09 31.81
CA LYS A 166 0.71 21.79 32.44
C LYS A 166 -0.37 21.91 33.52
N ASN A 167 -0.78 23.12 33.86
CA ASN A 167 -1.66 23.37 34.98
C ASN A 167 -3.11 23.51 34.51
N PHE A 168 -3.95 22.53 34.83
CA PHE A 168 -5.37 22.55 34.48
C PHE A 168 -6.11 23.78 35.04
N LYS A 169 -5.67 24.31 36.19
CA LYS A 169 -6.24 25.52 36.80
C LYS A 169 -6.10 26.77 35.93
N ASP A 170 -5.07 26.83 35.09
CA ASP A 170 -4.91 27.94 34.14
C ASP A 170 -6.06 27.93 33.12
N ILE A 171 -6.46 26.72 32.69
CA ILE A 171 -7.56 26.52 31.74
C ILE A 171 -8.92 26.84 32.40
N ILE A 172 -9.11 26.46 33.67
CA ILE A 172 -10.30 26.85 34.44
C ILE A 172 -10.38 28.38 34.57
N SER A 173 -9.27 29.05 34.86
CA SER A 173 -9.25 30.51 34.98
C SER A 173 -9.65 31.20 33.67
N LEU A 174 -9.18 30.68 32.53
CA LEU A 174 -9.60 31.14 31.22
C LEU A 174 -11.09 30.88 30.96
N ASN A 175 -11.60 29.71 31.35
CA ASN A 175 -13.01 29.34 31.25
C ASN A 175 -13.92 30.35 31.96
N ASP A 176 -13.58 30.71 33.19
CA ASP A 176 -14.33 31.67 34.00
C ASP A 176 -14.31 33.09 33.39
N ALA A 177 -13.18 33.48 32.81
CA ALA A 177 -13.05 34.74 32.08
C ALA A 177 -13.97 34.80 30.85
N ILE A 178 -14.17 33.67 30.14
CA ILE A 178 -15.08 33.59 29.00
C ILE A 178 -16.54 33.66 29.45
N LEU A 179 -16.89 32.94 30.51
CA LEU A 179 -18.26 32.93 31.06
C LEU A 179 -18.69 34.33 31.52
N THR A 180 -17.76 35.10 32.09
CA THR A 180 -18.00 36.47 32.57
C THR A 180 -17.97 37.52 31.45
N ALA A 181 -17.37 37.20 30.29
CA ALA A 181 -17.29 38.14 29.16
C ALA A 181 -18.67 38.41 28.53
N ARG A 182 -18.92 39.68 28.16
CA ARG A 182 -20.17 40.10 27.49
C ARG A 182 -20.29 39.52 26.08
N VAL A 183 -19.18 39.32 25.38
CA VAL A 183 -19.07 38.70 24.06
C VAL A 183 -17.74 37.94 24.02
N ALA A 184 -17.74 36.67 23.58
CA ALA A 184 -16.50 35.94 23.31
C ALA A 184 -15.91 36.47 21.99
N PRO A 185 -14.75 37.14 22.00
CA PRO A 185 -14.25 37.86 20.82
C PRO A 185 -13.48 36.96 19.85
N PHE A 186 -13.36 35.68 20.13
CA PHE A 186 -12.59 34.75 19.32
C PHE A 186 -13.34 34.34 18.05
N ARG A 187 -12.59 34.04 16.99
CA ARG A 187 -13.06 33.20 15.89
C ARG A 187 -13.04 31.73 16.33
N SER A 188 -11.94 31.29 16.91
CA SER A 188 -11.81 29.97 17.54
C SER A 188 -11.05 30.11 18.85
N LEU A 189 -11.48 29.38 19.87
CA LEU A 189 -10.72 29.20 21.10
C LEU A 189 -10.72 27.72 21.42
N GLU A 190 -9.52 27.13 21.40
CA GLU A 190 -9.35 25.68 21.47
C GLU A 190 -8.36 25.32 22.57
N VAL A 191 -8.61 24.20 23.24
CA VAL A 191 -7.68 23.61 24.20
C VAL A 191 -7.35 22.21 23.73
N TRP A 192 -6.08 21.99 23.40
CA TRP A 192 -5.55 20.72 22.94
C TRP A 192 -4.72 20.10 24.04
N LYS A 193 -5.03 18.87 24.42
CA LYS A 193 -4.37 18.14 25.51
C LYS A 193 -3.68 16.91 24.94
N THR A 194 -2.38 16.78 25.21
CA THR A 194 -1.56 15.62 24.84
C THR A 194 -0.56 15.33 25.95
N GLY A 195 -0.53 14.10 26.47
CA GLY A 195 0.23 13.78 27.69
C GLY A 195 -0.22 14.70 28.83
N ASP A 196 0.71 15.29 29.57
CA ASP A 196 0.40 16.22 30.67
C ASP A 196 0.32 17.69 30.23
N THR A 197 0.31 17.96 28.93
CA THR A 197 0.44 19.33 28.40
C THR A 197 -0.85 19.77 27.72
N PHE A 198 -1.26 21.00 28.03
CA PHE A 198 -2.34 21.73 27.40
C PHE A 198 -1.76 22.82 26.50
N ARG A 199 -2.22 22.88 25.26
CA ARG A 199 -2.00 23.97 24.31
C ARG A 199 -3.31 24.71 24.13
N VAL A 200 -3.35 25.98 24.52
CA VAL A 200 -4.51 26.85 24.32
C VAL A 200 -4.25 27.68 23.08
N ILE A 201 -5.15 27.60 22.10
CA ILE A 201 -5.03 28.26 20.81
C ILE A 201 -6.19 29.25 20.68
N ALA A 202 -5.85 30.54 20.67
CA ALA A 202 -6.79 31.63 20.50
C ALA A 202 -6.61 32.26 19.12
N VAL A 203 -7.69 32.32 18.33
CA VAL A 203 -7.67 32.82 16.96
C VAL A 203 -8.72 33.88 16.78
N TYR A 204 -8.36 35.01 16.20
CA TYR A 204 -9.24 36.17 16.06
C TYR A 204 -8.72 37.13 14.98
N THR A 205 -9.55 38.11 14.59
CA THR A 205 -9.17 39.15 13.63
C THR A 205 -8.54 40.36 14.35
N PRO A 206 -7.62 41.12 13.71
CA PRO A 206 -6.97 42.27 14.32
C PRO A 206 -7.91 43.29 14.96
N PHE A 207 -9.11 43.47 14.39
CA PHE A 207 -10.12 44.39 14.93
C PHE A 207 -10.65 44.00 16.33
N ARG A 208 -10.48 42.73 16.74
CA ARG A 208 -10.96 42.22 18.03
C ARG A 208 -9.91 42.21 19.14
N GLU A 209 -8.68 42.67 18.87
CA GLU A 209 -7.55 42.62 19.82
C GLU A 209 -7.91 43.22 21.19
N SER A 210 -8.58 44.38 21.24
CA SER A 210 -8.94 45.03 22.51
C SER A 210 -9.94 44.21 23.35
N LEU A 211 -10.86 43.47 22.71
CA LEU A 211 -11.80 42.61 23.40
C LEU A 211 -11.11 41.32 23.88
N VAL A 212 -10.25 40.76 23.03
CA VAL A 212 -9.46 39.55 23.32
C VAL A 212 -8.50 39.79 24.47
N GLY A 213 -7.85 40.96 24.50
CA GLY A 213 -6.88 41.33 25.53
C GLY A 213 -7.44 41.21 26.95
N ALA A 214 -8.72 41.57 27.16
CA ALA A 214 -9.38 41.46 28.46
C ALA A 214 -9.54 40.00 28.95
N VAL A 215 -9.67 39.05 28.03
CA VAL A 215 -9.79 37.62 28.36
C VAL A 215 -8.41 36.99 28.51
N LEU A 216 -7.49 37.25 27.56
CA LEU A 216 -6.17 36.61 27.54
C LEU A 216 -5.21 37.15 28.61
N SER A 217 -5.42 38.39 29.10
CA SER A 217 -4.60 38.98 30.18
C SER A 217 -4.66 38.21 31.50
N THR A 218 -5.60 37.28 31.65
CA THR A 218 -5.70 36.39 32.81
C THR A 218 -4.52 35.41 32.91
N LEU A 219 -3.84 35.14 31.79
CA LEU A 219 -2.70 34.23 31.71
C LEU A 219 -1.50 34.92 31.04
N THR A 220 -0.29 34.56 31.47
CA THR A 220 0.96 35.05 30.88
C THR A 220 1.62 33.95 30.04
N GLY A 221 2.52 34.33 29.12
CA GLY A 221 3.27 33.36 28.29
C GLY A 221 2.68 33.07 26.91
N TRP A 222 1.76 33.90 26.42
CA TRP A 222 1.25 33.80 25.06
C TRP A 222 2.33 34.07 24.01
N THR A 223 2.36 33.25 22.96
CA THR A 223 3.23 33.43 21.78
C THR A 223 2.38 33.58 20.52
N GLU A 224 2.81 34.40 19.57
CA GLU A 224 2.11 34.54 18.28
C GLU A 224 2.61 33.47 17.30
N THR A 225 1.95 32.32 17.30
CA THR A 225 2.33 31.16 16.50
C THR A 225 1.08 30.50 15.91
N ARG A 226 1.10 30.21 14.61
CA ARG A 226 0.05 29.40 13.97
C ARG A 226 0.38 27.91 14.14
N PRO A 227 -0.53 27.09 14.72
CA PRO A 227 -0.38 25.64 14.72
C PRO A 227 -0.34 25.08 13.30
N THR A 228 0.42 24.01 13.09
CA THR A 228 0.54 23.34 11.81
C THR A 228 -0.71 22.51 11.50
N GLY A 229 -1.61 23.03 10.66
CA GLY A 229 -2.69 22.28 10.02
C GLY A 229 -3.88 21.90 10.91
N PRO A 230 -4.85 21.12 10.38
CA PRO A 230 -5.98 20.61 11.14
C PRO A 230 -5.55 19.61 12.21
N GLU A 231 -6.41 19.41 13.21
CA GLU A 231 -6.27 18.35 14.23
C GLU A 231 -6.09 16.99 13.54
N SER A 232 -5.08 16.21 13.90
CA SER A 232 -4.80 14.92 13.24
C SER A 232 -4.79 13.76 14.22
N LEU A 233 -5.60 12.74 13.94
CA LEU A 233 -5.61 11.47 14.67
C LEU A 233 -4.26 10.75 14.56
N LYS A 234 -3.56 10.89 13.43
CA LYS A 234 -2.19 10.40 13.27
C LYS A 234 -1.23 11.07 14.25
N GLY A 235 -1.37 12.38 14.47
CA GLY A 235 -0.59 13.12 15.47
C GLY A 235 -0.87 12.66 16.92
N LEU A 236 -2.06 12.09 17.15
CA LEU A 236 -2.48 11.53 18.44
C LEU A 236 -2.17 10.03 18.59
N GLY A 237 -1.50 9.41 17.63
CA GLY A 237 -1.12 7.99 17.70
C GLY A 237 -2.24 7.00 17.40
N TRP A 238 -3.31 7.40 16.69
CA TRP A 238 -4.45 6.55 16.35
C TRP A 238 -5.13 5.90 17.58
N PRO A 239 -5.77 6.71 18.44
CA PRO A 239 -6.45 6.25 19.66
C PRO A 239 -7.50 5.18 19.38
N LEU A 240 -7.71 4.25 20.32
CA LEU A 240 -8.68 3.15 20.19
C LEU A 240 -10.13 3.58 20.43
N TYR A 241 -10.36 4.57 21.29
CA TYR A 241 -11.68 5.07 21.69
C TYR A 241 -11.79 6.57 21.43
N TRP A 242 -12.89 7.00 20.81
CA TRP A 242 -13.19 8.36 20.39
C TRP A 242 -14.57 8.76 20.92
N TYR A 243 -14.59 9.83 21.70
CA TYR A 243 -15.80 10.36 22.30
C TYR A 243 -16.00 11.79 21.84
N PHE A 244 -17.03 12.01 21.04
CA PHE A 244 -17.46 13.33 20.60
C PHE A 244 -18.73 13.70 21.34
N GLY A 245 -18.81 14.92 21.83
CA GLY A 245 -20.00 15.39 22.53
C GLY A 245 -20.01 16.88 22.77
N ILE A 246 -21.10 17.32 23.37
CA ILE A 246 -21.31 18.72 23.74
C ILE A 246 -21.70 18.75 25.22
N THR A 247 -21.13 19.71 25.94
CA THR A 247 -21.54 20.04 27.32
C THR A 247 -21.61 21.55 27.51
N GLN A 248 -22.16 22.00 28.63
CA GLN A 248 -22.16 23.41 28.99
C GLN A 248 -20.77 23.83 29.46
N LEU A 249 -20.39 25.08 29.20
CA LEU A 249 -19.05 25.58 29.52
C LEU A 249 -18.80 25.63 31.05
N ASN A 250 -19.83 25.83 31.87
CA ASN A 250 -19.74 25.79 33.33
C ASN A 250 -19.51 24.36 33.89
N GLU A 251 -19.77 23.33 33.09
CA GLU A 251 -19.47 21.92 33.43
C GLU A 251 -18.02 21.55 33.09
N PHE A 252 -17.22 22.46 32.53
CA PHE A 252 -15.83 22.17 32.16
C PHE A 252 -14.98 21.55 33.30
N PRO A 253 -15.09 21.98 34.57
CA PRO A 253 -14.38 21.34 35.69
C PRO A 253 -14.70 19.85 35.87
N SER A 254 -15.87 19.37 35.42
CA SER A 254 -16.22 17.95 35.51
C SER A 254 -15.34 17.05 34.65
N LEU A 255 -14.58 17.62 33.71
CA LEU A 255 -13.62 16.90 32.87
C LEU A 255 -12.24 16.74 33.52
N GLU A 256 -11.96 17.38 34.66
CA GLU A 256 -10.63 17.39 35.30
C GLU A 256 -10.05 15.98 35.46
N ARG A 257 -10.84 15.04 35.99
CA ARG A 257 -10.39 13.66 36.22
C ARG A 257 -10.01 12.94 34.92
N ILE A 258 -10.73 13.19 33.84
CA ILE A 258 -10.45 12.59 32.52
C ILE A 258 -9.21 13.24 31.91
N LEU A 259 -9.10 14.56 32.00
CA LEU A 259 -7.99 15.33 31.42
C LEU A 259 -6.70 15.22 32.24
N ALA A 260 -6.76 14.75 33.48
CA ALA A 260 -5.58 14.43 34.28
C ALA A 260 -4.89 13.12 33.86
N ASP A 261 -5.57 12.25 33.11
CA ASP A 261 -4.99 10.98 32.66
C ASP A 261 -4.06 11.20 31.45
N PRO A 262 -2.74 10.96 31.54
CA PRO A 262 -1.79 11.22 30.46
C PRO A 262 -2.10 10.47 29.16
N ASP A 263 -2.79 9.32 29.24
CA ASP A 263 -3.13 8.49 28.08
C ASP A 263 -4.31 9.03 27.27
N VAL A 264 -5.01 10.04 27.81
CA VAL A 264 -6.13 10.71 27.14
C VAL A 264 -5.60 11.88 26.33
N ALA A 265 -5.95 11.96 25.05
CA ALA A 265 -5.83 13.20 24.29
C ALA A 265 -7.20 13.87 24.20
N ALA A 266 -7.21 15.21 24.15
CA ALA A 266 -8.45 15.96 24.02
C ALA A 266 -8.29 17.15 23.09
N VAL A 267 -9.33 17.44 22.33
CA VAL A 267 -9.52 18.73 21.66
C VAL A 267 -10.86 19.29 22.08
N LEU A 268 -10.80 20.42 22.76
CA LEU A 268 -11.94 21.12 23.32
C LEU A 268 -12.09 22.43 22.55
N ARG A 269 -13.30 22.69 22.04
CA ARG A 269 -13.61 23.97 21.36
C ARG A 269 -14.61 24.74 22.20
N LEU A 270 -14.17 25.87 22.71
CA LEU A 270 -14.90 26.66 23.71
C LEU A 270 -15.73 27.71 22.98
N GLU A 271 -17.04 27.68 23.22
CA GLU A 271 -18.00 28.73 22.88
C GLU A 271 -18.49 29.36 24.19
N ARG A 272 -19.02 30.59 24.15
CA ARG A 272 -19.43 31.35 25.33
C ARG A 272 -20.19 30.55 26.40
N THR A 273 -21.12 29.68 26.01
CA THR A 273 -21.94 28.90 26.96
C THR A 273 -21.79 27.40 26.80
N ARG A 274 -21.13 26.93 25.74
CA ARG A 274 -21.04 25.51 25.39
C ARG A 274 -19.61 25.15 25.05
N MET A 275 -19.30 23.88 25.17
CA MET A 275 -18.02 23.33 24.77
C MET A 275 -18.25 22.06 23.97
N TRP A 276 -17.57 21.99 22.83
CA TRP A 276 -17.48 20.76 22.05
C TRP A 276 -16.27 20.00 22.52
N VAL A 277 -16.49 18.72 22.80
CA VAL A 277 -15.53 17.85 23.44
C VAL A 277 -15.20 16.73 22.48
N SER A 278 -13.93 16.60 22.11
CA SER A 278 -13.38 15.46 21.39
C SER A 278 -12.35 14.81 22.30
N LEU A 279 -12.64 13.63 22.84
CA LEU A 279 -11.74 12.86 23.69
C LEU A 279 -11.27 11.62 22.95
N PHE A 280 -10.02 11.28 23.18
CA PHE A 280 -9.31 10.20 22.52
C PHE A 280 -8.57 9.39 23.57
N SER A 281 -8.72 8.07 23.56
CA SER A 281 -8.12 7.22 24.57
C SER A 281 -7.75 5.85 24.02
N PHE A 282 -6.76 5.19 24.62
CA PHE A 282 -6.45 3.78 24.36
C PHE A 282 -7.25 2.81 25.22
N LYS A 283 -7.98 3.32 26.22
CA LYS A 283 -8.85 2.56 27.13
C LYS A 283 -10.26 3.19 27.20
N PRO A 284 -11.31 2.41 27.48
CA PRO A 284 -12.66 2.98 27.62
C PRO A 284 -12.70 4.01 28.75
N LEU A 285 -13.40 5.13 28.53
CA LEU A 285 -13.51 6.23 29.49
C LEU A 285 -14.87 6.22 30.18
N SER A 286 -14.86 6.44 31.50
CA SER A 286 -16.08 6.78 32.25
C SER A 286 -16.34 8.27 32.10
N LEU A 287 -17.41 8.61 31.38
CA LEU A 287 -17.76 9.99 31.03
C LEU A 287 -18.72 10.60 32.05
N PRO A 288 -18.65 11.93 32.28
CA PRO A 288 -19.60 12.60 33.15
C PRO A 288 -21.01 12.58 32.56
N PRO A 289 -22.07 12.48 33.39
CA PRO A 289 -23.46 12.47 32.91
C PRO A 289 -23.88 13.75 32.15
N SER A 290 -23.19 14.86 32.38
CA SER A 290 -23.45 16.14 31.70
C SER A 290 -23.00 16.17 30.24
N LEU A 291 -22.14 15.23 29.81
CA LEU A 291 -21.64 15.18 28.44
C LEU A 291 -22.62 14.42 27.53
N ALA A 292 -23.29 15.16 26.64
CA ALA A 292 -24.15 14.56 25.62
C ALA A 292 -23.29 14.06 24.45
N LEU A 293 -23.14 12.74 24.32
CA LEU A 293 -22.39 12.12 23.23
C LEU A 293 -23.13 12.16 21.89
N THR A 294 -22.37 12.32 20.81
CA THR A 294 -22.88 12.16 19.44
C THR A 294 -23.22 10.69 19.13
N PRO A 295 -24.12 10.41 18.17
CA PRO A 295 -24.55 9.04 17.86
C PRO A 295 -23.44 8.09 17.38
N TYR A 296 -22.32 8.64 16.89
CA TYR A 296 -21.17 7.91 16.35
C TYR A 296 -19.99 7.88 17.34
N SER A 297 -20.14 8.42 18.55
CA SER A 297 -19.17 8.28 19.63
C SER A 297 -19.12 6.85 20.16
N ASP A 298 -17.96 6.45 20.66
CA ASP A 298 -17.80 5.17 21.33
C ASP A 298 -18.60 5.14 22.65
N ALA A 299 -19.03 3.96 23.06
CA ALA A 299 -19.79 3.75 24.28
C ALA A 299 -18.82 3.47 25.46
N PRO A 300 -19.00 4.14 26.61
CA PRO A 300 -18.15 3.99 27.79
C PRO A 300 -18.00 2.56 28.34
N GLU A 301 -19.04 1.74 28.22
CA GLU A 301 -19.16 0.45 28.93
C GLU A 301 -19.07 -0.78 28.02
N THR A 302 -18.78 -0.60 26.73
CA THR A 302 -18.76 -1.69 25.75
C THR A 302 -17.33 -2.07 25.39
N GLU A 303 -17.02 -3.36 25.42
CA GLU A 303 -15.81 -3.88 24.76
C GLU A 303 -15.85 -3.53 23.27
N ALA A 304 -14.71 -3.10 22.72
CA ALA A 304 -14.64 -2.72 21.31
C ALA A 304 -14.89 -3.96 20.43
N PHE A 305 -15.86 -3.89 19.52
CA PHE A 305 -16.16 -4.98 18.59
C PHE A 305 -15.01 -5.26 17.62
N THR A 306 -14.14 -4.28 17.44
CA THR A 306 -13.11 -4.30 16.40
C THR A 306 -11.78 -4.91 16.85
N THR A 307 -11.70 -5.52 18.04
CA THR A 307 -10.49 -6.15 18.58
C THR A 307 -9.24 -5.24 18.43
N GLY A 308 -9.37 -3.96 18.82
CA GLY A 308 -8.30 -2.96 18.73
C GLY A 308 -8.09 -2.33 17.35
N CYS A 309 -8.87 -2.69 16.33
CA CYS A 309 -8.83 -2.03 15.02
C CYS A 309 -9.51 -0.66 15.08
N VAL A 310 -8.77 0.39 14.70
CA VAL A 310 -9.27 1.78 14.58
C VAL A 310 -9.98 2.07 13.27
N LEU A 311 -10.20 1.03 12.44
CA LEU A 311 -10.90 1.11 11.16
C LEU A 311 -10.32 2.20 10.22
N CYS A 312 -8.99 2.37 10.18
CA CYS A 312 -8.36 3.40 9.32
C CYS A 312 -8.35 3.03 7.83
N GLY A 313 -8.59 1.77 7.46
CA GLY A 313 -8.58 1.31 6.08
C GLY A 313 -7.21 1.17 5.41
N LYS A 314 -6.10 1.55 6.06
CA LYS A 314 -4.75 1.47 5.44
C LYS A 314 -4.40 0.08 4.94
N CYS A 315 -4.73 -0.96 5.71
CA CYS A 315 -4.49 -2.35 5.31
C CYS A 315 -5.35 -2.82 4.13
N VAL A 316 -6.50 -2.18 3.86
CA VAL A 316 -7.36 -2.51 2.72
C VAL A 316 -6.63 -2.21 1.40
N SER A 317 -6.05 -1.01 1.30
CA SER A 317 -5.39 -0.52 0.08
C SER A 317 -4.20 -1.37 -0.37
N VAL A 318 -3.59 -2.12 0.54
CA VAL A 318 -2.42 -2.95 0.27
C VAL A 318 -2.73 -4.45 0.25
N CYS A 319 -3.95 -4.86 0.61
CA CYS A 319 -4.32 -6.27 0.75
C CYS A 319 -4.73 -6.88 -0.59
N PRO A 320 -3.97 -7.85 -1.14
CA PRO A 320 -4.33 -8.48 -2.40
C PRO A 320 -5.64 -9.26 -2.32
N HIS A 321 -5.99 -9.78 -1.14
CA HIS A 321 -7.24 -10.52 -0.97
C HIS A 321 -8.48 -9.60 -1.07
N ALA A 322 -8.38 -8.37 -0.54
CA ALA A 322 -9.44 -7.37 -0.68
C ALA A 322 -9.62 -6.94 -2.14
N GLU A 323 -8.52 -6.80 -2.88
CA GLU A 323 -8.52 -6.55 -4.32
C GLU A 323 -9.18 -7.69 -5.10
N LEU A 324 -8.79 -8.94 -4.82
CA LEU A 324 -9.32 -10.14 -5.44
C LEU A 324 -10.84 -10.26 -5.25
N LYS A 325 -11.30 -10.05 -4.01
CA LYS A 325 -12.72 -10.14 -3.64
C LYS A 325 -13.52 -8.89 -4.01
N ARG A 326 -12.84 -7.80 -4.43
CA ARG A 326 -13.43 -6.47 -4.67
C ARG A 326 -14.26 -5.95 -3.50
N SER A 327 -13.86 -6.34 -2.29
CA SER A 327 -14.56 -6.03 -1.04
C SER A 327 -13.54 -5.90 0.08
N PHE A 328 -13.62 -4.78 0.80
CA PHE A 328 -12.75 -4.50 1.94
C PHE A 328 -13.17 -5.32 3.17
N ALA A 329 -14.37 -5.91 3.20
CA ALA A 329 -14.79 -6.82 4.26
C ALA A 329 -13.93 -8.09 4.32
N TYR A 330 -13.29 -8.46 3.22
CA TYR A 330 -12.31 -9.55 3.14
C TYR A 330 -10.86 -9.11 3.40
N SER A 331 -10.64 -7.85 3.81
CA SER A 331 -9.33 -7.37 4.25
C SER A 331 -9.08 -7.67 5.73
N PRO A 332 -7.84 -7.49 6.23
CA PRO A 332 -7.57 -7.48 7.66
C PRO A 332 -8.46 -6.57 8.48
N MET A 333 -8.83 -5.39 7.95
CA MET A 333 -9.76 -4.52 8.64
C MET A 333 -11.12 -5.18 8.79
N GLY A 334 -11.67 -5.78 7.73
CA GLY A 334 -12.95 -6.47 7.77
C GLY A 334 -12.95 -7.65 8.74
N PHE A 335 -11.87 -8.44 8.76
CA PHE A 335 -11.66 -9.48 9.77
C PHE A 335 -11.73 -8.90 11.19
N PHE A 336 -10.86 -7.97 11.55
CA PHE A 336 -10.82 -7.43 12.91
C PHE A 336 -12.09 -6.67 13.28
N ALA A 337 -12.76 -6.03 12.32
CA ALA A 337 -14.01 -5.31 12.52
C ALA A 337 -15.21 -6.22 12.79
N LEU A 338 -15.23 -7.42 12.22
CA LEU A 338 -16.38 -8.32 12.22
C LEU A 338 -16.15 -9.60 13.02
N HIS A 339 -14.91 -9.93 13.39
CA HIS A 339 -14.57 -11.21 14.03
C HIS A 339 -15.33 -11.45 15.34
N SER A 340 -15.57 -10.39 16.12
CA SER A 340 -16.31 -10.47 17.39
C SER A 340 -17.82 -10.27 17.23
N ALA A 341 -18.32 -10.04 16.01
CA ALA A 341 -19.76 -10.00 15.77
C ALA A 341 -20.31 -11.43 15.71
N SER A 342 -20.91 -11.85 16.83
CA SER A 342 -21.46 -13.20 17.05
C SER A 342 -22.31 -13.67 15.86
N GLY A 343 -21.88 -14.74 15.19
CA GLY A 343 -22.61 -15.40 14.11
C GLY A 343 -22.08 -15.15 12.70
N LEU A 344 -21.06 -14.30 12.51
CA LEU A 344 -20.42 -14.14 11.20
C LEU A 344 -19.35 -15.21 10.98
N ASP A 345 -19.57 -16.05 9.96
CA ASP A 345 -18.54 -16.99 9.51
C ASP A 345 -17.45 -16.22 8.73
N VAL A 346 -16.34 -15.93 9.41
CA VAL A 346 -15.15 -15.32 8.80
C VAL A 346 -14.24 -16.36 8.11
N SER A 347 -14.69 -17.61 7.91
CA SER A 347 -13.88 -18.66 7.27
C SER A 347 -13.50 -18.32 5.82
N ASP A 348 -14.30 -17.52 5.12
CA ASP A 348 -13.95 -17.01 3.78
C ASP A 348 -12.80 -15.99 3.80
N VAL A 349 -12.60 -15.30 4.93
CA VAL A 349 -11.47 -14.39 5.14
C VAL A 349 -10.17 -15.18 5.42
N ALA A 350 -10.29 -16.49 5.65
CA ALA A 350 -9.21 -17.35 6.13
C ALA A 350 -8.31 -17.92 5.01
N THR A 351 -8.04 -17.12 3.98
CA THR A 351 -7.16 -17.48 2.86
C THR A 351 -6.05 -16.46 2.64
N CYS A 352 -5.66 -15.77 3.74
CA CYS A 352 -4.52 -14.85 3.77
C CYS A 352 -3.25 -15.54 3.26
N GLU A 353 -2.52 -14.82 2.40
CA GLU A 353 -1.26 -15.26 1.83
C GLU A 353 -0.04 -14.97 2.73
N PHE A 354 -0.23 -14.42 3.93
CA PHE A 354 0.81 -14.09 4.92
C PHE A 354 1.92 -13.13 4.46
N CYS A 355 1.67 -12.25 3.47
CA CYS A 355 2.68 -11.29 2.99
C CYS A 355 3.15 -10.30 4.08
N GLY A 356 2.28 -9.92 5.03
CA GLY A 356 2.62 -9.08 6.18
C GLY A 356 2.63 -7.57 5.92
N ILE A 357 2.37 -7.12 4.69
CA ILE A 357 2.31 -5.69 4.37
C ILE A 357 1.29 -4.95 5.25
N CYS A 358 0.17 -5.61 5.57
CA CYS A 358 -0.88 -5.05 6.41
C CYS A 358 -0.41 -4.67 7.83
N GLU A 359 0.50 -5.44 8.45
CA GLU A 359 1.06 -5.13 9.77
C GLU A 359 2.00 -3.92 9.70
N ASN A 360 2.77 -3.81 8.62
CA ASN A 360 3.68 -2.69 8.39
C ASN A 360 2.92 -1.35 8.30
N VAL A 361 1.81 -1.33 7.56
CA VAL A 361 0.98 -0.12 7.38
C VAL A 361 -0.04 0.12 8.50
N CYS A 362 -0.24 -0.86 9.40
CA CYS A 362 -1.18 -0.73 10.51
C CYS A 362 -0.65 0.30 11.52
N PRO A 363 -1.38 1.42 11.76
CA PRO A 363 -0.90 2.46 12.65
C PRO A 363 -0.87 2.02 14.12
N VAL A 364 -1.76 1.10 14.50
CA VAL A 364 -1.88 0.57 15.87
C VAL A 364 -1.21 -0.81 16.03
N LYS A 365 -0.40 -1.23 15.05
CA LYS A 365 0.45 -2.45 15.10
C LYS A 365 -0.29 -3.71 15.54
N LEU A 366 -1.53 -3.90 15.05
CA LEU A 366 -2.27 -5.13 15.27
C LEU A 366 -1.47 -6.35 14.79
N PRO A 367 -1.46 -7.47 15.54
CA PRO A 367 -0.75 -8.68 15.17
C PRO A 367 -1.60 -9.50 14.17
N ILE A 368 -1.82 -8.94 12.98
CA ILE A 368 -2.72 -9.47 11.97
C ILE A 368 -2.35 -10.91 11.58
N LEU A 369 -1.08 -11.18 11.29
CA LEU A 369 -0.64 -12.48 10.78
C LEU A 369 -0.86 -13.60 11.82
N SER A 370 -0.60 -13.34 13.09
CA SER A 370 -0.81 -14.34 14.15
C SER A 370 -2.28 -14.66 14.36
N TYR A 371 -3.18 -13.70 14.20
CA TYR A 371 -4.62 -13.98 14.24
C TYR A 371 -5.07 -14.78 13.01
N TYR A 372 -4.63 -14.38 11.83
CA TYR A 372 -4.98 -15.06 10.58
C TYR A 372 -4.50 -16.51 10.52
N SER A 373 -3.31 -16.82 11.06
CA SER A 373 -2.75 -18.18 11.05
C SER A 373 -3.66 -19.19 11.75
N THR A 374 -4.35 -18.77 12.82
CA THR A 374 -5.29 -19.63 13.57
C THR A 374 -6.56 -19.98 12.80
N LYS A 375 -6.91 -19.17 11.79
CA LYS A 375 -8.13 -19.38 10.99
C LYS A 375 -7.82 -19.94 9.60
N ALA A 376 -6.60 -19.70 9.09
CA ALA A 376 -6.29 -19.94 7.68
C ALA A 376 -6.39 -21.41 7.26
N LYS A 377 -7.03 -21.64 6.12
CA LYS A 377 -7.20 -22.97 5.50
C LYS A 377 -6.35 -23.06 4.23
N PHE A 378 -5.27 -23.83 4.30
CA PHE A 378 -4.43 -24.16 3.14
C PHE A 378 -4.63 -25.61 2.74
N ARG A 379 -4.41 -25.91 1.45
CA ARG A 379 -4.31 -27.30 0.99
C ARG A 379 -3.04 -27.91 1.57
N GLU A 380 -3.19 -28.98 2.33
CA GLU A 380 -2.05 -29.81 2.70
C GLU A 380 -1.66 -30.66 1.50
N LEU A 381 -0.61 -30.25 0.81
CA LEU A 381 0.09 -31.10 -0.13
C LEU A 381 1.18 -31.84 0.65
N GLN A 382 0.96 -33.13 0.90
CA GLN A 382 2.03 -34.01 1.36
C GLN A 382 2.93 -34.31 0.16
N GLY A 383 4.12 -33.71 0.13
CA GLY A 383 5.15 -34.08 -0.84
C GLY A 383 5.75 -35.45 -0.49
N PRO A 384 6.21 -36.24 -1.48
CA PRO A 384 6.99 -37.43 -1.20
C PRO A 384 8.26 -37.06 -0.41
N ILE A 385 8.55 -37.82 0.64
CA ILE A 385 9.77 -37.70 1.44
C ILE A 385 10.89 -38.45 0.68
N GLN A 386 11.79 -37.74 -0.02
CA GLN A 386 13.13 -38.15 -0.52
C GLN A 386 13.68 -37.05 -1.48
N GLU A 387 14.97 -36.74 -1.64
CA GLU A 387 16.26 -37.32 -1.22
C GLU A 387 17.13 -36.26 -0.50
N GLU A 388 17.95 -36.72 0.45
CA GLU A 388 18.97 -35.92 1.13
C GLU A 388 20.21 -35.77 0.25
N GLY A 389 20.42 -34.60 -0.33
CA GLY A 389 21.74 -34.20 -0.82
C GLY A 389 22.65 -33.75 0.33
N MET A 390 23.96 -33.99 0.23
CA MET A 390 24.93 -33.34 1.12
C MET A 390 24.81 -31.81 0.98
N ILE A 391 24.57 -31.12 2.09
CA ILE A 391 24.59 -29.67 2.16
C ILE A 391 26.04 -29.21 2.07
N LYS A 392 26.37 -28.44 1.04
CA LYS A 392 27.64 -27.73 0.92
C LYS A 392 27.55 -26.37 1.62
N ASP A 393 28.69 -25.68 1.71
CA ASP A 393 28.81 -24.30 2.24
C ASP A 393 27.81 -23.32 1.60
N VAL A 394 27.43 -23.54 0.33
CA VAL A 394 26.48 -22.71 -0.41
C VAL A 394 25.35 -23.60 -0.95
N VAL A 395 24.10 -23.23 -0.66
CA VAL A 395 22.93 -24.04 -1.02
C VAL A 395 21.83 -23.20 -1.66
N LEU A 396 21.19 -23.74 -2.71
CA LEU A 396 19.93 -23.25 -3.27
C LEU A 396 18.77 -24.07 -2.69
N VAL A 397 17.83 -23.42 -2.01
CA VAL A 397 16.72 -24.06 -1.31
C VAL A 397 15.40 -23.85 -2.05
N VAL A 398 14.69 -24.95 -2.26
CA VAL A 398 13.31 -24.99 -2.77
C VAL A 398 12.46 -25.93 -1.91
N THR A 399 11.15 -25.96 -2.14
CA THR A 399 10.22 -26.87 -1.45
C THR A 399 9.81 -28.03 -2.34
N ALA A 400 9.33 -29.12 -1.74
CA ALA A 400 8.90 -30.32 -2.47
C ALA A 400 7.87 -30.02 -3.57
N ASP A 401 6.91 -29.13 -3.30
CA ASP A 401 5.85 -28.72 -4.22
C ASP A 401 6.29 -27.67 -5.27
N THR A 402 7.45 -27.04 -5.09
CA THR A 402 7.99 -26.07 -6.06
C THR A 402 9.14 -26.62 -6.90
N LYS A 403 9.76 -27.73 -6.51
CA LYS A 403 10.88 -28.36 -7.23
C LYS A 403 10.57 -28.59 -8.71
N ASP A 404 9.50 -29.34 -8.99
CA ASP A 404 9.14 -29.67 -10.38
C ASP A 404 8.50 -28.48 -11.10
N LEU A 405 7.74 -27.66 -10.36
CA LEU A 405 7.10 -26.45 -10.87
C LEU A 405 8.14 -25.43 -11.40
N LEU A 406 9.30 -25.34 -10.75
CA LEU A 406 10.34 -24.35 -11.01
C LEU A 406 11.60 -24.95 -11.65
N LYS A 407 11.52 -26.14 -12.25
CA LYS A 407 12.68 -26.88 -12.77
C LYS A 407 13.61 -26.02 -13.62
N ASP A 408 13.08 -25.33 -14.63
CA ASP A 408 13.87 -24.49 -15.55
C ASP A 408 14.54 -23.31 -14.82
N GLU A 409 13.85 -22.72 -13.82
CA GLU A 409 14.41 -21.65 -13.01
C GLU A 409 15.48 -22.15 -12.03
N ILE A 410 15.35 -23.36 -11.50
CA ILE A 410 16.36 -24.01 -10.66
C ILE A 410 17.66 -24.22 -11.46
N GLU A 411 17.56 -24.81 -12.65
CA GLU A 411 18.71 -25.01 -13.54
C GLU A 411 19.38 -23.69 -13.89
N GLY A 412 18.56 -22.68 -14.24
CA GLY A 412 19.03 -21.33 -14.54
C GLY A 412 19.74 -20.64 -13.37
N ALA A 413 19.24 -20.79 -12.16
CA ALA A 413 19.82 -20.20 -10.96
C ALA A 413 21.14 -20.88 -10.56
N LEU A 414 21.21 -22.21 -10.65
CA LEU A 414 22.46 -22.95 -10.42
C LEU A 414 23.54 -22.54 -11.41
N LEU A 415 23.17 -22.35 -12.69
CA LEU A 415 24.08 -21.82 -13.70
C LEU A 415 24.58 -20.41 -13.35
N TYR A 416 23.68 -19.50 -13.00
CA TYR A 416 24.03 -18.14 -12.58
C TYR A 416 25.01 -18.14 -11.40
N LEU A 417 24.71 -18.91 -10.35
CA LEU A 417 25.56 -19.02 -9.15
C LEU A 417 26.92 -19.66 -9.48
N GLY A 418 26.95 -20.65 -10.36
CA GLY A 418 28.19 -21.25 -10.86
C GLY A 418 29.07 -20.22 -11.60
N LEU A 419 28.47 -19.39 -12.45
CA LEU A 419 29.18 -18.30 -13.16
C LEU A 419 29.73 -17.22 -12.21
N LYS A 420 29.14 -17.06 -11.01
CA LYS A 420 29.64 -16.18 -9.95
C LYS A 420 30.66 -16.85 -9.03
N GLY A 421 30.99 -18.13 -9.25
CA GLY A 421 31.96 -18.89 -8.45
C GLY A 421 31.41 -19.47 -7.15
N GLU A 422 30.10 -19.39 -6.93
CA GLU A 422 29.45 -19.80 -5.67
C GLU A 422 29.21 -21.32 -5.58
N ASN A 423 29.16 -22.03 -6.72
CA ASN A 423 29.02 -23.50 -6.82
C ASN A 423 27.98 -24.12 -5.87
N ALA A 424 26.77 -23.54 -5.84
CA ALA A 424 25.69 -23.94 -4.94
C ALA A 424 25.18 -25.37 -5.20
N SER A 425 24.88 -26.12 -4.14
CA SER A 425 24.12 -27.38 -4.23
C SER A 425 22.62 -27.15 -4.07
N LEU A 426 21.77 -27.96 -4.73
CA LEU A 426 20.31 -27.91 -4.54
C LEU A 426 19.90 -28.68 -3.27
N TYR A 427 19.07 -28.05 -2.43
CA TYR A 427 18.42 -28.67 -1.29
C TYR A 427 16.90 -28.50 -1.38
N VAL A 428 16.15 -29.60 -1.19
CA VAL A 428 14.69 -29.62 -1.29
C VAL A 428 14.10 -29.88 0.09
N ILE A 429 13.36 -28.92 0.63
CA ILE A 429 12.67 -29.07 1.90
C ILE A 429 11.49 -30.03 1.72
N PRO A 430 11.35 -31.09 2.54
CA PRO A 430 10.25 -32.06 2.47
C PRO A 430 8.95 -31.50 3.09
N SER A 431 8.57 -30.29 2.70
CA SER A 431 7.36 -29.60 3.15
C SER A 431 6.84 -28.72 2.02
N SER A 432 5.53 -28.48 1.97
CA SER A 432 4.96 -27.54 1.01
C SER A 432 5.30 -26.10 1.36
N LEU A 433 5.43 -25.25 0.34
CA LEU A 433 5.68 -23.83 0.55
C LEU A 433 4.58 -23.18 1.39
N ALA A 434 3.33 -23.55 1.14
CA ALA A 434 2.18 -23.04 1.89
C ALA A 434 2.25 -23.38 3.39
N SER A 435 2.67 -24.61 3.73
CA SER A 435 2.82 -25.03 5.12
C SER A 435 3.88 -24.22 5.85
N LEU A 436 5.06 -24.06 5.23
CA LEU A 436 6.17 -23.28 5.79
C LEU A 436 5.82 -21.80 5.99
N VAL A 437 5.09 -21.21 5.04
CA VAL A 437 4.62 -19.83 5.14
C VAL A 437 3.59 -19.67 6.27
N LYS A 438 2.69 -20.65 6.43
CA LYS A 438 1.68 -20.64 7.49
C LYS A 438 2.31 -20.79 8.88
N SER A 439 3.28 -21.69 9.05
CA SER A 439 4.01 -21.84 10.32
C SER A 439 4.94 -20.67 10.61
N GLY A 440 5.44 -20.01 9.56
CA GLY A 440 6.46 -18.98 9.64
C GLY A 440 7.83 -19.50 10.08
N SER A 441 8.02 -20.82 10.10
CA SER A 441 9.21 -21.49 10.63
C SER A 441 9.54 -22.77 9.86
N LEU A 442 10.82 -23.13 9.88
CA LEU A 442 11.32 -24.38 9.31
C LEU A 442 11.12 -25.55 10.29
N PRO A 443 10.93 -26.78 9.77
CA PRO A 443 11.06 -27.99 10.58
C PRO A 443 12.41 -28.02 11.32
N PRO A 444 12.47 -28.44 12.60
CA PRO A 444 13.72 -28.40 13.38
C PRO A 444 14.89 -29.16 12.76
N ASP A 445 14.62 -30.30 12.12
CA ASP A 445 15.59 -31.12 11.42
C ASP A 445 16.14 -30.43 10.16
N VAL A 446 15.28 -29.77 9.40
CA VAL A 446 15.65 -28.95 8.23
C VAL A 446 16.50 -27.76 8.65
N LYS A 447 16.12 -27.08 9.75
CA LYS A 447 16.90 -25.96 10.29
C LYS A 447 18.32 -26.41 10.67
N THR A 448 18.42 -27.48 11.46
CA THR A 448 19.70 -28.02 11.93
C THR A 448 20.63 -28.39 10.78
N LYS A 449 20.06 -28.92 9.69
CA LYS A 449 20.80 -29.25 8.47
C LYS A 449 21.32 -28.01 7.75
N LEU A 450 20.47 -26.99 7.61
CA LEU A 450 20.82 -25.74 6.94
C LEU A 450 21.74 -24.83 7.76
N ASP A 451 21.84 -25.01 9.09
CA ASP A 451 22.82 -24.30 9.94
C ASP A 451 24.28 -24.51 9.49
N ALA A 452 24.56 -25.61 8.78
CA ALA A 452 25.89 -25.89 8.23
C ALA A 452 26.22 -25.03 6.98
N ALA A 453 25.22 -24.42 6.34
CA ALA A 453 25.42 -23.60 5.14
C ALA A 453 25.87 -22.18 5.51
N LYS A 454 26.94 -21.69 4.88
CA LYS A 454 27.38 -20.29 4.99
C LYS A 454 26.46 -19.33 4.24
N LYS A 455 25.90 -19.78 3.11
CA LYS A 455 25.02 -18.99 2.25
C LYS A 455 23.85 -19.81 1.73
N ILE A 456 22.65 -19.24 1.84
CA ILE A 456 21.40 -19.86 1.44
C ILE A 456 20.74 -18.97 0.37
N TYR A 457 20.61 -19.53 -0.82
CA TYR A 457 19.87 -18.95 -1.94
C TYR A 457 18.47 -19.55 -2.03
N THR A 458 17.51 -18.80 -2.55
CA THR A 458 16.18 -19.32 -2.91
C THR A 458 15.59 -18.59 -4.11
N LEU A 459 14.49 -19.10 -4.65
CA LEU A 459 13.81 -18.58 -5.84
C LEU A 459 12.47 -17.92 -5.54
N THR A 460 11.80 -18.31 -4.46
CA THR A 460 10.49 -17.75 -4.12
C THR A 460 10.62 -16.74 -2.98
N PRO A 461 10.03 -15.54 -3.11
CA PRO A 461 10.07 -14.55 -2.04
C PRO A 461 9.33 -15.02 -0.78
N GLU A 462 8.35 -15.91 -0.93
CA GLU A 462 7.64 -16.57 0.17
C GLU A 462 8.59 -17.42 1.03
N LEU A 463 9.41 -18.27 0.40
CA LEU A 463 10.39 -19.10 1.11
C LEU A 463 11.51 -18.23 1.70
N ALA A 464 11.94 -17.19 0.98
CA ALA A 464 12.93 -16.25 1.49
C ALA A 464 12.48 -15.62 2.82
N LYS A 465 11.20 -15.27 2.97
CA LYS A 465 10.65 -14.77 4.24
C LYS A 465 10.75 -15.80 5.37
N VAL A 466 10.37 -17.06 5.11
CA VAL A 466 10.46 -18.13 6.12
C VAL A 466 11.89 -18.39 6.55
N LEU A 467 12.83 -18.42 5.60
CA LEU A 467 14.26 -18.59 5.87
C LEU A 467 14.80 -17.44 6.73
N ARG A 468 14.43 -16.19 6.43
CA ARG A 468 14.84 -14.99 7.22
C ARG A 468 14.29 -14.95 8.65
N ASN A 469 13.21 -15.67 8.94
CA ASN A 469 12.74 -15.84 10.32
C ASN A 469 13.64 -16.79 11.13
N SER A 470 14.42 -17.65 10.45
CA SER A 470 15.20 -18.72 11.07
C SER A 470 16.71 -18.48 11.06
N PHE A 471 17.20 -17.61 10.17
CA PHE A 471 18.61 -17.32 9.91
C PHE A 471 18.84 -15.82 9.73
N ASP A 472 20.09 -15.37 9.92
CA ASP A 472 20.50 -13.98 9.68
C ASP A 472 20.20 -13.52 8.25
N GLU A 473 19.67 -12.31 8.09
CA GLU A 473 19.29 -11.79 6.77
C GLU A 473 20.46 -11.76 5.78
N SER A 474 21.69 -11.57 6.26
CA SER A 474 22.90 -11.55 5.43
C SER A 474 23.26 -12.91 4.82
N SER A 475 22.81 -14.03 5.40
CA SER A 475 23.06 -15.37 4.87
C SER A 475 22.03 -15.79 3.81
N ILE A 476 20.89 -15.09 3.73
CA ILE A 476 19.79 -15.40 2.82
C ILE A 476 19.78 -14.46 1.60
N ALA A 477 19.75 -15.01 0.39
CA ALA A 477 19.60 -14.22 -0.82
C ALA A 477 18.54 -14.79 -1.78
N LEU A 478 17.66 -13.92 -2.27
CA LEU A 478 16.74 -14.25 -3.36
C LEU A 478 17.51 -14.09 -4.69
N VAL A 479 17.67 -15.16 -5.46
CA VAL A 479 18.48 -15.14 -6.70
C VAL A 479 18.00 -14.06 -7.67
N HIS A 480 16.68 -13.86 -7.78
CA HIS A 480 16.10 -12.82 -8.63
C HIS A 480 16.57 -11.40 -8.27
N GLN A 481 16.80 -11.09 -6.98
CA GLN A 481 17.29 -9.78 -6.57
C GLN A 481 18.76 -9.55 -6.96
N LEU A 482 19.58 -10.61 -6.97
CA LEU A 482 20.98 -10.55 -7.40
C LEU A 482 21.05 -10.26 -8.89
N ILE A 483 20.29 -11.02 -9.68
CA ILE A 483 20.23 -10.89 -11.14
C ILE A 483 19.64 -9.53 -11.54
N LEU A 484 18.65 -9.04 -10.80
CA LEU A 484 18.01 -7.76 -11.10
C LEU A 484 19.01 -6.61 -11.15
N GLY A 485 20.02 -6.58 -10.27
CA GLY A 485 21.06 -5.57 -10.30
C GLY A 485 21.75 -5.49 -11.68
N GLU A 486 22.11 -6.64 -12.24
CA GLU A 486 22.75 -6.74 -13.55
C GLU A 486 21.78 -6.43 -14.71
N LEU A 487 20.51 -6.82 -14.57
CA LEU A 487 19.50 -6.53 -15.60
C LEU A 487 19.20 -5.02 -15.70
N ILE A 488 19.12 -4.32 -14.57
CA ILE A 488 18.83 -2.87 -14.54
C ILE A 488 20.02 -2.07 -15.08
N GLU A 489 21.26 -2.48 -14.80
CA GLU A 489 22.46 -1.87 -15.40
C GLU A 489 22.41 -1.88 -16.93
N ASN A 490 21.92 -2.98 -17.52
CA ASN A 490 21.79 -3.13 -18.96
C ASN A 490 20.51 -2.51 -19.54
N LYS A 491 19.40 -2.52 -18.78
CA LYS A 491 18.07 -2.05 -19.20
C LYS A 491 17.40 -1.25 -18.07
N PRO A 492 17.74 0.05 -17.89
CA PRO A 492 17.22 0.85 -16.80
C PRO A 492 15.70 1.07 -16.82
N SER A 493 15.07 0.96 -18.01
CA SER A 493 13.63 1.19 -18.22
C SER A 493 12.76 -0.06 -18.10
N LEU A 494 13.32 -1.19 -17.62
CA LEU A 494 12.62 -2.48 -17.57
C LEU A 494 11.42 -2.41 -16.62
N LYS A 495 10.21 -2.77 -17.11
CA LYS A 495 9.02 -2.89 -16.26
C LYS A 495 9.10 -4.15 -15.39
N ILE A 496 9.40 -3.97 -14.11
CA ILE A 496 9.62 -5.08 -13.16
C ILE A 496 8.40 -5.29 -12.26
N HIS A 497 7.89 -6.52 -12.23
CA HIS A 497 6.89 -6.95 -11.25
C HIS A 497 7.57 -7.32 -9.92
N TYR A 498 7.27 -6.54 -8.88
CA TYR A 498 7.65 -6.81 -7.49
C TYR A 498 6.52 -7.56 -6.77
N PRO A 499 6.74 -8.82 -6.34
CA PRO A 499 5.71 -9.63 -5.67
C PRO A 499 5.34 -9.09 -4.29
N CYS A 500 4.20 -9.52 -3.74
CA CYS A 500 3.67 -9.06 -2.46
C CYS A 500 4.66 -9.15 -1.29
N TYR A 501 5.50 -10.19 -1.27
CA TYR A 501 6.53 -10.37 -0.25
C TYR A 501 7.75 -9.44 -0.38
N LEU A 502 7.88 -8.74 -1.51
CA LEU A 502 8.92 -7.75 -1.82
C LEU A 502 8.34 -6.36 -2.14
N ARG A 503 7.02 -6.19 -2.03
CA ARG A 503 6.29 -5.04 -2.59
C ARG A 503 6.79 -3.74 -1.96
N ASN A 504 7.41 -2.90 -2.78
CA ASN A 504 7.38 -1.45 -2.61
C ASN A 504 6.02 -0.95 -3.12
N ASP A 505 5.67 0.29 -2.79
CA ASP A 505 4.42 1.03 -3.03
C ASP A 505 3.75 0.94 -4.43
N LYS A 506 4.30 0.17 -5.40
CA LYS A 506 3.87 0.12 -6.81
C LYS A 506 3.71 -1.29 -7.44
N GLY A 507 3.80 -2.39 -6.69
CA GLY A 507 3.62 -3.76 -7.27
C GLY A 507 2.16 -4.16 -7.50
N ALA A 508 1.91 -5.08 -8.45
CA ALA A 508 0.63 -5.82 -8.60
C ALA A 508 0.75 -7.23 -7.99
N CYS A 509 -0.36 -7.90 -7.65
CA CYS A 509 -0.33 -9.28 -7.18
C CYS A 509 -0.66 -10.26 -8.31
N SER A 510 0.13 -11.33 -8.46
CA SER A 510 -0.17 -12.41 -9.40
C SER A 510 -1.17 -13.42 -8.86
N TYR A 511 -1.46 -13.39 -7.56
CA TYR A 511 -2.22 -14.42 -6.82
C TYR A 511 -1.64 -15.84 -6.96
N ALA A 512 -0.40 -16.00 -7.45
CA ALA A 512 0.16 -17.31 -7.74
C ALA A 512 0.39 -18.14 -6.47
N PHE A 513 0.92 -17.52 -5.41
CA PHE A 513 1.04 -18.19 -4.13
C PHE A 513 -0.32 -18.48 -3.48
N TYR A 514 -1.27 -17.55 -3.59
CA TYR A 514 -2.64 -17.76 -3.12
C TYR A 514 -3.30 -18.98 -3.80
N ASP A 515 -3.18 -19.08 -5.12
CA ASP A 515 -3.68 -20.22 -5.89
C ASP A 515 -2.94 -21.51 -5.53
N LEU A 516 -1.62 -21.47 -5.34
CA LEU A 516 -0.86 -22.64 -4.88
C LEU A 516 -1.35 -23.11 -3.50
N ALA A 517 -1.52 -22.18 -2.55
CA ALA A 517 -1.87 -22.49 -1.16
C ALA A 517 -3.34 -22.93 -0.98
N THR A 518 -4.26 -22.41 -1.78
CA THR A 518 -5.71 -22.69 -1.66
C THR A 518 -6.22 -23.64 -2.74
N GLY A 519 -5.44 -23.83 -3.81
CA GLY A 519 -5.82 -24.44 -5.09
C GLY A 519 -7.00 -23.75 -5.78
N SER A 520 -7.17 -22.46 -5.50
CA SER A 520 -8.01 -21.56 -6.29
C SER A 520 -7.43 -21.42 -7.71
N LYS A 521 -8.25 -20.93 -8.63
CA LYS A 521 -7.84 -20.58 -10.00
C LYS A 521 -8.25 -19.14 -10.26
N THR A 522 -7.44 -18.22 -9.77
CA THR A 522 -7.68 -16.78 -9.95
C THR A 522 -7.16 -16.34 -11.32
N GLU A 523 -7.85 -15.40 -11.96
CA GLU A 523 -7.31 -14.74 -13.15
C GLU A 523 -6.34 -13.64 -12.72
N ALA A 524 -5.16 -13.59 -13.32
CA ALA A 524 -4.20 -12.51 -13.12
C ALA A 524 -3.51 -12.22 -14.46
N LYS A 525 -3.40 -10.94 -14.82
CA LYS A 525 -2.55 -10.47 -15.90
C LYS A 525 -1.57 -9.46 -15.34
N LEU A 526 -0.30 -9.62 -15.68
CA LEU A 526 0.79 -8.76 -15.29
C LEU A 526 1.28 -8.03 -16.54
N ASP A 527 1.12 -6.71 -16.59
CA ASP A 527 1.71 -5.85 -17.64
C ASP A 527 3.16 -5.49 -17.28
N TYR A 528 4.03 -6.50 -17.23
CA TYR A 528 5.43 -6.37 -16.85
C TYR A 528 6.32 -7.19 -17.79
N GLU A 529 7.56 -6.75 -17.97
CA GLU A 529 8.55 -7.41 -18.82
C GLU A 529 9.31 -8.50 -18.08
N VAL A 530 9.47 -8.34 -16.76
CA VAL A 530 10.16 -9.31 -15.89
C VAL A 530 9.45 -9.40 -14.54
N THR A 531 9.53 -10.56 -13.89
CA THR A 531 9.01 -10.76 -12.53
C THR A 531 10.10 -11.27 -11.58
N LEU A 532 10.09 -10.78 -10.33
CA LEU A 532 10.94 -11.31 -9.24
C LEU A 532 10.28 -12.47 -8.47
N CYS A 533 9.16 -12.97 -8.98
CA CYS A 533 8.41 -14.08 -8.40
C CYS A 533 8.32 -15.22 -9.40
N SER A 534 8.99 -16.33 -9.10
CA SER A 534 8.95 -17.56 -9.87
C SER A 534 7.52 -18.10 -10.02
N LEU A 535 6.71 -18.04 -8.97
CA LEU A 535 5.32 -18.49 -9.04
C LEU A 535 4.48 -17.63 -10.02
N ALA A 536 4.72 -16.31 -10.03
CA ALA A 536 4.08 -15.41 -10.98
C ALA A 536 4.53 -15.70 -12.41
N SER A 537 5.82 -16.02 -12.61
CA SER A 537 6.39 -16.39 -13.91
C SER A 537 5.65 -17.60 -14.50
N VAL A 538 5.56 -18.68 -13.73
CA VAL A 538 4.84 -19.89 -14.14
C VAL A 538 3.36 -19.63 -14.41
N LYS A 539 2.69 -18.83 -13.56
CA LYS A 539 1.25 -18.57 -13.70
C LYS A 539 0.91 -17.66 -14.89
N THR A 540 1.70 -16.63 -15.13
CA THR A 540 1.34 -15.53 -16.05
C THR A 540 2.12 -15.54 -17.36
N GLY A 541 3.21 -16.30 -17.44
CA GLY A 541 4.10 -16.35 -18.60
C GLY A 541 5.09 -15.18 -18.70
N VAL A 542 5.00 -14.18 -17.82
CA VAL A 542 6.02 -13.12 -17.71
C VAL A 542 7.33 -13.76 -17.25
N PRO A 543 8.46 -13.60 -17.96
CA PRO A 543 9.70 -14.28 -17.60
C PRO A 543 10.21 -13.82 -16.23
N SER A 544 10.68 -14.75 -15.40
CA SER A 544 11.40 -14.40 -14.17
C SER A 544 12.76 -13.77 -14.47
N ALA A 545 13.36 -13.06 -13.51
CA ALA A 545 14.70 -12.48 -13.69
C ALA A 545 15.74 -13.56 -14.04
N VAL A 546 15.69 -14.72 -13.36
CA VAL A 546 16.52 -15.89 -13.72
C VAL A 546 16.27 -16.32 -15.16
N THR A 547 15.01 -16.50 -15.57
CA THR A 547 14.66 -16.94 -16.93
C THR A 547 15.12 -15.96 -18.00
N LEU A 548 14.96 -14.66 -17.74
CA LEU A 548 15.36 -13.61 -18.67
C LEU A 548 16.89 -13.60 -18.82
N TYR A 549 17.60 -13.61 -17.69
CA TYR A 549 19.06 -13.62 -17.69
C TYR A 549 19.64 -14.86 -18.35
N THR A 550 19.10 -16.05 -18.07
CA THR A 550 19.60 -17.29 -18.66
C THR A 550 19.32 -17.36 -20.15
N LYS A 551 18.14 -16.92 -20.61
CA LYS A 551 17.86 -16.81 -22.05
C LYS A 551 18.83 -15.85 -22.73
N GLU A 552 19.00 -14.64 -22.21
CA GLU A 552 19.90 -13.65 -22.82
C GLU A 552 21.37 -14.09 -22.80
N ARG A 553 21.82 -14.74 -21.71
CA ARG A 553 23.23 -15.13 -21.54
C ARG A 553 23.60 -16.46 -22.17
N LEU A 554 22.75 -17.50 -22.11
CA LEU A 554 23.01 -18.77 -22.81
C LEU A 554 23.05 -18.58 -24.32
N LEU A 555 22.18 -17.70 -24.86
CA LEU A 555 22.28 -17.28 -26.26
C LEU A 555 23.62 -16.56 -26.51
N LYS A 556 24.00 -15.60 -25.67
CA LYS A 556 25.24 -14.83 -25.86
C LYS A 556 26.50 -15.69 -25.75
N ASP A 557 26.62 -16.56 -24.74
CA ASP A 557 27.80 -17.39 -24.51
C ASP A 557 27.92 -18.51 -25.57
N ALA A 558 26.80 -19.11 -26.00
CA ALA A 558 26.79 -20.05 -27.12
C ALA A 558 27.21 -19.39 -28.44
N LEU A 559 26.73 -18.17 -28.70
CA LEU A 559 27.06 -17.41 -29.91
C LEU A 559 28.51 -16.88 -29.89
N VAL A 560 29.02 -16.45 -28.73
CA VAL A 560 30.43 -16.04 -28.55
C VAL A 560 31.37 -17.24 -28.74
N LYS A 561 31.02 -18.41 -28.18
CA LYS A 561 31.79 -19.63 -28.37
C LYS A 561 31.80 -20.06 -29.84
N LEU A 562 30.64 -20.05 -30.50
CA LEU A 562 30.52 -20.36 -31.92
C LEU A 562 31.32 -19.38 -32.80
N LYS A 563 31.32 -18.09 -32.46
CA LYS A 563 32.14 -17.07 -33.13
C LYS A 563 33.63 -17.40 -33.01
N SER A 564 34.12 -17.66 -31.80
CA SER A 564 35.54 -17.99 -31.56
C SER A 564 35.95 -19.26 -32.32
N GLU A 565 35.11 -20.29 -32.32
CA GLU A 565 35.36 -21.51 -33.12
C GLU A 565 35.49 -21.19 -34.62
N VAL A 566 34.58 -20.40 -35.17
CA VAL A 566 34.59 -20.02 -36.60
C VAL A 566 35.79 -19.13 -36.94
N GLU A 567 36.14 -18.16 -36.09
CA GLU A 567 37.29 -17.27 -36.31
C GLU A 567 38.63 -18.02 -36.24
N ASN A 568 38.77 -18.98 -35.32
CA ASN A 568 39.97 -19.81 -35.22
C ASN A 568 40.14 -20.68 -36.47
N LEU A 569 39.09 -21.40 -36.89
CA LEU A 569 39.07 -22.20 -38.13
C LEU A 569 39.34 -21.34 -39.37
N TYR A 570 38.74 -20.15 -39.44
CA TYR A 570 38.96 -19.22 -40.54
C TYR A 570 40.41 -18.75 -40.59
N THR A 571 40.99 -18.41 -39.44
CA THR A 571 42.40 -17.98 -39.35
C THR A 571 43.35 -19.10 -39.76
N GLU A 572 43.14 -20.32 -39.26
CA GLU A 572 43.90 -21.51 -39.62
C GLU A 572 43.85 -21.77 -41.14
N LEU A 573 42.66 -21.74 -41.74
CA LEU A 573 42.48 -21.90 -43.18
C LEU A 573 43.22 -20.82 -43.98
N LEU A 574 43.14 -19.56 -43.55
CA LEU A 574 43.87 -18.48 -44.20
C LEU A 574 45.38 -18.68 -44.12
N THR A 575 45.91 -19.14 -42.98
CA THR A 575 47.34 -19.30 -42.77
C THR A 575 47.94 -20.56 -43.38
N GLU A 576 47.19 -21.67 -43.41
CA GLU A 576 47.73 -22.97 -43.82
C GLU A 576 47.33 -23.36 -45.25
N THR A 577 46.12 -22.96 -45.68
CA THR A 577 45.55 -23.43 -46.96
C THR A 577 45.54 -22.34 -48.02
N TYR A 578 45.24 -21.09 -47.65
CA TYR A 578 45.01 -20.01 -48.60
C TYR A 578 46.09 -18.91 -48.59
N VAL A 579 47.19 -19.06 -47.84
CA VAL A 579 48.23 -18.02 -47.72
C VAL A 579 48.87 -17.71 -49.08
N GLU A 580 49.22 -18.76 -49.84
CA GLU A 580 49.85 -18.59 -51.16
C GLU A 580 48.88 -17.94 -52.16
N ASP A 581 47.60 -18.29 -52.10
CA ASP A 581 46.56 -17.69 -52.93
C ASP A 581 46.40 -16.20 -52.61
N LEU A 582 46.30 -15.84 -51.32
CA LEU A 582 46.16 -14.44 -50.89
C LEU A 582 47.36 -13.58 -51.29
N ASP A 583 48.56 -14.14 -51.28
CA ASP A 583 49.79 -13.48 -51.72
C ASP A 583 49.83 -13.35 -53.25
N TRP A 584 49.35 -14.35 -53.98
CA TRP A 584 49.27 -14.29 -55.44
C TRP A 584 48.36 -13.17 -55.92
N TYR A 585 47.19 -12.99 -55.28
CA TYR A 585 46.26 -11.91 -55.63
C TYR A 585 46.69 -10.53 -55.08
N ALA A 586 47.79 -10.43 -54.32
CA ALA A 586 48.31 -9.18 -53.79
C ALA A 586 48.72 -8.23 -54.92
N GLY A 587 48.00 -7.11 -55.07
CA GLY A 587 48.26 -6.12 -56.12
C GLY A 587 47.65 -6.43 -57.49
N ILE A 588 46.90 -7.53 -57.64
CA ILE A 588 46.16 -7.88 -58.86
C ILE A 588 44.70 -7.44 -58.77
N SER A 589 43.98 -7.88 -57.72
CA SER A 589 42.58 -7.52 -57.50
C SER A 589 42.17 -7.72 -56.04
N GLU A 590 41.71 -6.65 -55.39
CA GLU A 590 41.16 -6.71 -54.04
C GLU A 590 39.85 -7.49 -53.99
N GLU A 591 39.07 -7.46 -55.07
CA GLU A 591 37.81 -8.21 -55.16
C GLU A 591 38.07 -9.72 -55.19
N ALA A 592 39.13 -10.16 -55.88
CA ALA A 592 39.53 -11.57 -55.88
C ALA A 592 40.03 -12.02 -54.50
N ARG A 593 40.82 -11.18 -53.80
CA ARG A 593 41.26 -11.44 -52.41
C ARG A 593 40.09 -11.59 -51.45
N GLU A 594 39.07 -10.74 -51.58
CA GLU A 594 37.86 -10.85 -50.78
C GLU A 594 37.13 -12.19 -51.02
N TRP A 595 37.06 -12.65 -52.28
CA TRP A 595 36.43 -13.94 -52.61
C TRP A 595 37.20 -15.16 -52.08
N VAL A 596 38.54 -15.12 -52.04
CA VAL A 596 39.35 -16.16 -51.39
C VAL A 596 39.03 -16.23 -49.89
N LYS A 597 38.95 -15.08 -49.23
CA LYS A 597 38.53 -14.99 -47.82
C LYS A 597 37.10 -15.49 -47.61
N VAL A 598 36.15 -15.15 -48.48
CA VAL A 598 34.78 -15.69 -48.44
C VAL A 598 34.78 -17.22 -48.63
N GLY A 599 35.64 -17.76 -49.50
CA GLY A 599 35.82 -19.19 -49.70
C GLY A 599 36.33 -19.91 -48.44
N ALA A 600 37.36 -19.37 -47.79
CA ALA A 600 37.87 -19.87 -46.51
C ALA A 600 36.78 -19.85 -45.43
N MET A 601 36.00 -18.78 -45.36
CA MET A 601 34.90 -18.66 -44.40
C MET A 601 33.76 -19.65 -44.68
N LEU A 602 33.41 -19.87 -45.95
CA LEU A 602 32.42 -20.89 -46.37
C LEU A 602 32.85 -22.29 -45.94
N GLN A 603 34.14 -22.58 -46.02
CA GLN A 603 34.71 -23.85 -45.57
C GLN A 603 34.68 -23.96 -44.03
N ALA A 604 35.02 -22.90 -43.30
CA ALA A 604 34.98 -22.87 -41.84
C ALA A 604 33.57 -23.13 -41.27
N ILE A 605 32.52 -22.67 -41.97
CA ILE A 605 31.13 -22.85 -41.55
C ILE A 605 30.45 -24.08 -42.18
N LYS A 606 31.17 -24.90 -42.96
CA LYS A 606 30.57 -25.97 -43.77
C LYS A 606 29.71 -26.95 -42.96
N ASP A 607 30.18 -27.33 -41.77
CA ASP A 607 29.52 -28.32 -40.92
C ASP A 607 28.51 -27.73 -39.92
N LYS A 608 28.31 -26.40 -39.91
CA LYS A 608 27.33 -25.73 -39.05
C LYS A 608 25.94 -25.76 -39.69
N SER A 609 24.88 -25.96 -38.89
CA SER A 609 23.50 -26.07 -39.38
C SER A 609 22.91 -24.72 -39.82
N ASP A 610 21.90 -24.75 -40.69
CA ASP A 610 21.22 -23.54 -41.18
C ASP A 610 20.53 -22.75 -40.06
N ASP A 611 20.04 -23.41 -39.01
CA ASP A 611 19.42 -22.76 -37.84
C ASP A 611 20.45 -22.04 -36.96
N GLU A 612 21.61 -22.66 -36.74
CA GLU A 612 22.74 -22.01 -36.04
C GLU A 612 23.23 -20.78 -36.80
N LEU A 613 23.38 -20.89 -38.13
CA LEU A 613 23.87 -19.77 -38.96
C LEU A 613 22.88 -18.61 -39.06
N LYS A 614 21.56 -18.87 -39.02
CA LYS A 614 20.54 -17.81 -38.94
C LYS A 614 20.61 -17.04 -37.63
N LYS A 615 20.72 -17.74 -36.49
CA LYS A 615 20.85 -17.12 -35.17
C LYS A 615 22.12 -16.28 -35.05
N VAL A 616 23.22 -16.76 -35.63
CA VAL A 616 24.49 -16.02 -35.73
C VAL A 616 24.34 -14.74 -36.55
N LYS A 617 23.65 -14.82 -37.70
CA LYS A 617 23.40 -13.66 -38.57
C LYS A 617 22.57 -12.58 -37.87
N GLU A 618 21.47 -12.96 -37.21
CA GLU A 618 20.60 -12.05 -36.45
C GLU A 618 21.37 -11.34 -35.32
N TYR A 619 22.24 -12.07 -34.61
CA TYR A 619 23.07 -11.50 -33.55
C TYR A 619 24.06 -10.45 -34.06
N PHE A 620 24.75 -10.71 -35.18
CA PHE A 620 25.73 -9.78 -35.74
C PHE A 620 25.10 -8.50 -36.32
N GLU A 621 23.86 -8.56 -36.79
CA GLU A 621 23.09 -7.38 -37.20
C GLU A 621 22.71 -6.47 -36.01
N LEU A 622 22.62 -7.04 -34.80
CA LEU A 622 22.16 -6.34 -33.59
C LEU A 622 23.29 -5.80 -32.69
N VAL A 623 24.43 -6.48 -32.62
CA VAL A 623 25.39 -6.29 -31.49
C VAL A 623 26.76 -5.75 -31.92
N GLU A 624 27.16 -5.86 -33.18
CA GLU A 624 28.56 -5.60 -33.57
C GLU A 624 28.76 -4.48 -34.61
N ARG A 625 29.83 -3.69 -34.44
CA ARG A 625 30.31 -2.76 -35.49
C ARG A 625 31.07 -3.58 -36.54
N GLN A 626 30.73 -3.37 -37.82
CA GLN A 626 31.22 -4.16 -38.96
C GLN A 626 32.75 -4.13 -39.13
N GLY A 627 33.45 -5.12 -38.57
CA GLY A 627 34.81 -5.49 -38.94
C GLY A 627 34.86 -6.29 -40.25
N GLU A 628 36.05 -6.41 -40.86
CA GLU A 628 36.24 -7.13 -42.13
C GLU A 628 35.81 -8.60 -42.03
N THR A 629 36.21 -9.30 -40.95
CA THR A 629 35.84 -10.69 -40.69
C THR A 629 34.32 -10.88 -40.59
N THR A 630 33.62 -9.97 -39.91
CA THR A 630 32.15 -10.01 -39.77
C THR A 630 31.46 -9.81 -41.12
N LYS A 631 31.96 -8.90 -41.98
CA LYS A 631 31.43 -8.71 -43.35
C LYS A 631 31.59 -9.96 -44.21
N ILE A 632 32.76 -10.59 -44.13
CA ILE A 632 33.06 -11.82 -44.88
C ILE A 632 32.22 -13.01 -44.39
N LEU A 633 32.01 -13.11 -43.07
CA LEU A 633 31.11 -14.10 -42.47
C LEU A 633 29.66 -13.91 -42.92
N GLN A 634 29.14 -12.68 -42.92
CA GLN A 634 27.78 -12.38 -43.39
C GLN A 634 27.59 -12.83 -44.84
N LYS A 635 28.57 -12.50 -45.70
CA LYS A 635 28.56 -12.83 -47.13
C LYS A 635 28.63 -14.35 -47.36
N ALA A 636 29.44 -15.06 -46.58
CA ALA A 636 29.51 -16.53 -46.60
C ALA A 636 28.20 -17.19 -46.15
N ILE A 637 27.59 -16.72 -45.05
CA ILE A 637 26.29 -17.22 -44.56
C ILE A 637 25.20 -17.02 -45.63
N ASP A 638 25.14 -15.84 -46.24
CA ASP A 638 24.16 -15.54 -47.30
C ASP A 638 24.29 -16.45 -48.51
N ILE A 639 25.52 -16.79 -48.91
CA ILE A 639 25.77 -17.72 -50.01
C ILE A 639 25.36 -19.14 -49.63
N LYS A 640 25.70 -19.60 -48.41
CA LYS A 640 25.35 -20.96 -47.95
C LYS A 640 23.84 -21.14 -47.88
N LEU A 641 23.12 -20.19 -47.25
CA LEU A 641 21.66 -20.22 -47.11
C LEU A 641 20.90 -20.05 -48.44
N LYS A 642 21.52 -19.45 -49.47
CA LYS A 642 20.95 -19.38 -50.83
C LYS A 642 21.15 -20.66 -51.64
N ARG A 643 22.14 -21.50 -51.30
CA ARG A 643 22.43 -22.76 -51.99
C ARG A 643 21.61 -23.96 -51.47
N THR A 644 21.00 -23.84 -50.29
CA THR A 644 20.10 -24.85 -49.69
C THR A 644 18.62 -24.66 -50.05
N LYS A 645 18.26 -23.59 -50.78
CA LYS A 645 16.97 -23.44 -51.47
C LYS A 645 17.11 -23.85 -52.93
#